data_AF-A0A351TMN4-F1
#
_entry.id   AF-A0A351TMN4-F1
#
_cell.length_a   1.000
_cell.length_b   1.000
_cell.length_c   1.000
_cell.angle_alpha   90.00
_cell.angle_beta   90.00
_cell.angle_gamma   90.00
#
_symmetry.space_group_name_H-M   'P 1'
#
loop_
_entity.id
_entity.type
_entity.pdbx_description
1 polymer ?
#
loop_
_entity_poly.entity_id
_entity_poly.type
_entity_poly.pdbx_seq_one_letter_code
_entity_poly.pdbx_strand_id
1 'polypeptide(L)'
;MNGKELFTGERFIPGIDDDKLEMEHYQRYLSVRDLIRGKVVLDAACGEGYGSSLMAAVAQQVTGLDIDGETVERAQVSYAGQANLCFLQGSIAAIPLEDESVDVVVSFETIEHVPELLQFQFLNEIGRVLKRDGILIMSTPNKEIYSDLYNYKNEFHVKEFYHDEFQAFLKLKFKYVKLFNQAFQIALIMTDCEGKEGPLNCYLRRPGYDQNGKYYIAIASNVPLEEDHFASVYLGDSGEYDRTIQRILTLQQEEEARNEHIRKLNEEAEAARESISRLQAENEERNTHIGRLDAQIDEKNREAAQARETIQKLQEESEERNIHIRYLDGQITEKDQAAAQVGEVISRLQEESRERDAHIRQMDVRIEEKGRIIAEKEQTIAEKDGTIETQRNEIDNLQSENRELRQIVLNKEGHIELLLEVERAYEWEKTTRSYKFGKWLRRVGEFFLPLNSRRRFFARVLADLLKKPNLMLHIISPKRIRNYFWCMKNGGMDSVKQHYRETLKNEEYLADPSGDLKLEEVEQRSAEKAAKSALEYERLVLIRWEKPLVSIVIPVYNQFEYTYNCVKSIIRNSGDVTYEVIIANDCSTDVTKEIEKIVENVRLITTEQNVRFLLNCNNAAKHARGKYILFLNNDTQVQENWLQPLVRLIESADDIGMVGSKLIYPDGFLQEAGGIVWKDASAWNYGNRRNTEDPEFNYVKEADYISGAAIMIRRSLWEEIGGFDERFVPAYYEDTDLAFEVRKHGYRVMYQPLSRVVHFEGISNGTDVQNGLKHYQQVNFQKFYEKWHDVLEAEHEVNAENVFTAKDRSGRKKHMLVVDHYVPHHDQDAGGKCTFMYLQTFVKMGFQVTFIGDNFYKHEPYTTELNQMGIEVLYGNYYYNNWQQWLKENSHYFDYIYLQRPHISIKYIDLVKKYSRAKIFYFAHDLHHIREYREYEMTGDQEKLESSKKWKKIEYELFEKADVGHVVGSFEQQKMQEAFPDKPIRNIPLYIYEDIPKDINKDFASRHDLLYVGGFGHPPNVDAVLWFAKEVFPKVLERYPDMKWHVVGGKATLEVQALASHNIIIEGFLPDDALEKLYRECRMAVVPLRYGAGVKGKVVESAYYQIPLVTTSIGAEGLSRDEVFMVVEDEGEKLAEAICGLYEDYPRLREMSDEGVRFIENHFTLAEAERVLRLDVVI
;
A
#
# COMPACT_ATOMS: atom_id res chain seq x y z
N MET A 1 -11.98 -25.02 7.00
CA MET A 1 -11.54 -24.55 5.67
C MET A 1 -12.75 -24.61 4.77
N ASN A 2 -13.43 -23.48 4.57
CA ASN A 2 -14.40 -23.34 3.48
C ASN A 2 -13.68 -22.45 2.46
N GLY A 3 -13.26 -23.04 1.34
CA GLY A 3 -12.74 -22.28 0.22
C GLY A 3 -13.84 -21.33 -0.25
N LYS A 4 -13.60 -20.02 -0.17
CA LYS A 4 -14.40 -19.06 -0.93
C LYS A 4 -13.95 -19.20 -2.38
N GLU A 5 -14.76 -19.83 -3.21
CA GLU A 5 -14.56 -19.77 -4.65
C GLU A 5 -14.65 -18.32 -5.12
N LEU A 6 -13.73 -17.93 -6.00
CA LEU A 6 -13.78 -16.65 -6.69
C LEU A 6 -14.89 -16.71 -7.74
N PHE A 7 -15.76 -15.70 -7.76
CA PHE A 7 -16.76 -15.51 -8.82
C PHE A 7 -16.10 -15.49 -10.20
N THR A 8 -16.48 -16.43 -11.07
CA THR A 8 -15.93 -16.56 -12.43
C THR A 8 -16.76 -15.84 -13.50
N GLY A 9 -17.97 -15.36 -13.17
CA GLY A 9 -18.92 -14.78 -14.13
C GLY A 9 -19.87 -15.77 -14.80
N GLU A 10 -19.72 -17.08 -14.54
CA GLU A 10 -20.53 -18.15 -15.13
C GLU A 10 -21.84 -18.43 -14.35
N ARG A 11 -21.83 -18.27 -13.02
CA ARG A 11 -22.94 -18.64 -12.11
C ARG A 11 -23.15 -17.58 -11.04
N PHE A 12 -24.41 -17.33 -10.68
CA PHE A 12 -24.77 -16.43 -9.60
C PHE A 12 -24.70 -17.12 -8.23
N ILE A 13 -23.99 -16.50 -7.27
CA ILE A 13 -23.82 -16.96 -5.89
C ILE A 13 -24.27 -15.85 -4.91
N PRO A 14 -25.38 -16.05 -4.17
CA PRO A 14 -25.86 -15.07 -3.18
C PRO A 14 -24.79 -14.68 -2.15
N GLY A 15 -24.64 -13.38 -1.87
CA GLY A 15 -23.68 -12.86 -0.87
C GLY A 15 -22.21 -12.81 -1.30
N ILE A 16 -21.88 -13.19 -2.54
CA ILE A 16 -20.57 -12.99 -3.17
C ILE A 16 -20.66 -11.92 -4.28
N ASP A 17 -21.78 -11.89 -5.00
CA ASP A 17 -21.99 -11.05 -6.18
C ASP A 17 -22.39 -9.59 -5.87
N ASP A 18 -22.41 -8.72 -6.89
CA ASP A 18 -22.85 -7.32 -6.77
C ASP A 18 -24.32 -7.26 -6.30
N ASP A 19 -24.60 -6.40 -5.30
CA ASP A 19 -25.91 -6.21 -4.67
C ASP A 19 -27.02 -6.04 -5.72
N LYS A 20 -26.74 -5.31 -6.81
CA LYS A 20 -27.70 -5.06 -7.88
C LYS A 20 -28.09 -6.34 -8.63
N LEU A 21 -27.11 -7.18 -8.96
CA LEU A 21 -27.35 -8.45 -9.65
C LEU A 21 -28.16 -9.37 -8.74
N GLU A 22 -27.83 -9.40 -7.45
CA GLU A 22 -28.59 -10.13 -6.44
C GLU A 22 -30.06 -9.67 -6.39
N MET A 23 -30.35 -8.37 -6.38
CA MET A 23 -31.73 -7.87 -6.43
C MET A 23 -32.48 -8.28 -7.71
N GLU A 24 -31.83 -8.20 -8.87
CA GLU A 24 -32.40 -8.60 -10.16
C GLU A 24 -32.78 -10.11 -10.14
N HIS A 25 -31.95 -10.95 -9.54
CA HIS A 25 -32.20 -12.38 -9.36
C HIS A 25 -33.32 -12.67 -8.35
N TYR A 26 -33.29 -12.06 -7.16
CA TYR A 26 -34.32 -12.26 -6.14
C TYR A 26 -35.70 -11.78 -6.62
N GLN A 27 -35.79 -10.65 -7.31
CA GLN A 27 -37.05 -10.16 -7.85
C GLN A 27 -37.70 -11.18 -8.81
N ARG A 28 -36.92 -11.83 -9.68
CA ARG A 28 -37.43 -12.84 -10.62
C ARG A 28 -38.03 -14.06 -9.93
N TYR A 29 -37.39 -14.58 -8.90
CA TYR A 29 -37.94 -15.72 -8.14
C TYR A 29 -39.11 -15.31 -7.22
N LEU A 30 -39.11 -14.09 -6.69
CA LEU A 30 -40.21 -13.60 -5.87
C LEU A 30 -41.46 -13.26 -6.70
N SER A 31 -41.30 -12.79 -7.95
CA SER A 31 -42.41 -12.41 -8.83
C SER A 31 -43.25 -13.60 -9.30
N VAL A 32 -42.69 -14.80 -9.33
CA VAL A 32 -43.40 -16.01 -9.75
C VAL A 32 -44.22 -16.67 -8.64
N ARG A 33 -44.12 -16.21 -7.39
CA ARG A 33 -44.70 -16.88 -6.21
C ARG A 33 -46.21 -17.11 -6.31
N ASP A 34 -46.96 -16.17 -6.88
CA ASP A 34 -48.42 -16.31 -7.00
C ASP A 34 -48.81 -17.29 -8.12
N LEU A 35 -48.04 -17.31 -9.21
CA LEU A 35 -48.21 -18.25 -10.33
C LEU A 35 -47.97 -19.70 -9.95
N ILE A 36 -47.02 -19.94 -9.05
CA ILE A 36 -46.59 -21.29 -8.66
C ILE A 36 -47.26 -21.79 -7.37
N ARG A 37 -48.14 -20.99 -6.76
CA ARG A 37 -48.74 -21.31 -5.47
C ARG A 37 -49.51 -22.63 -5.53
N GLY A 38 -49.11 -23.59 -4.70
CA GLY A 38 -49.72 -24.93 -4.67
C GLY A 38 -49.52 -25.76 -5.93
N LYS A 39 -48.51 -25.46 -6.76
CA LYS A 39 -48.16 -26.18 -7.99
C LYS A 39 -46.91 -27.04 -7.80
N VAL A 40 -46.72 -28.05 -8.66
CA VAL A 40 -45.47 -28.81 -8.78
C VAL A 40 -44.55 -28.09 -9.78
N VAL A 41 -43.38 -27.67 -9.30
CA VAL A 41 -42.46 -26.78 -10.02
C VAL A 41 -41.14 -27.48 -10.30
N LEU A 42 -40.64 -27.34 -11.52
CA LEU A 42 -39.26 -27.62 -11.89
C LEU A 42 -38.50 -26.29 -12.01
N ASP A 43 -37.39 -26.15 -11.30
CA ASP A 43 -36.43 -25.07 -11.45
C ASP A 43 -35.22 -25.60 -12.23
N ALA A 44 -35.13 -25.26 -13.52
CA ALA A 44 -34.13 -25.81 -14.43
C ALA A 44 -32.91 -24.88 -14.56
N ALA A 45 -31.72 -25.44 -14.29
CA ALA A 45 -30.46 -24.74 -14.01
C ALA A 45 -30.55 -23.87 -12.74
N CYS A 46 -30.85 -24.53 -11.61
CA CYS A 46 -31.13 -23.86 -10.34
C CYS A 46 -29.89 -23.27 -9.65
N GLY A 47 -28.67 -23.59 -10.12
CA GLY A 47 -27.42 -23.19 -9.48
C GLY A 47 -27.38 -23.63 -8.01
N GLU A 48 -26.95 -22.73 -7.12
CA GLU A 48 -26.85 -22.99 -5.67
C GLU A 48 -28.20 -23.23 -4.98
N GLY A 49 -29.34 -23.10 -5.66
CA GLY A 49 -30.66 -23.55 -5.18
C GLY A 49 -31.44 -22.55 -4.32
N TYR A 50 -30.95 -21.32 -4.14
CA TYR A 50 -31.65 -20.26 -3.39
C TYR A 50 -33.01 -19.90 -4.01
N GLY A 51 -33.10 -19.85 -5.34
CA GLY A 51 -34.34 -19.61 -6.06
C GLY A 51 -35.37 -20.73 -5.84
N SER A 52 -34.91 -21.98 -5.92
CA SER A 52 -35.74 -23.15 -5.62
C SER A 52 -36.29 -23.12 -4.19
N SER A 53 -35.47 -22.70 -3.22
CA SER A 53 -35.86 -22.51 -1.81
C SER A 53 -36.91 -21.41 -1.60
N LEU A 54 -36.78 -20.28 -2.30
CA LEU A 54 -37.77 -19.20 -2.27
C LEU A 54 -39.13 -19.67 -2.83
N MET A 55 -39.09 -20.44 -3.92
CA MET A 55 -40.29 -21.00 -4.55
C MET A 55 -40.97 -22.07 -3.67
N ALA A 56 -40.18 -22.89 -2.96
CA ALA A 56 -40.68 -23.93 -2.07
C ALA A 56 -41.54 -23.38 -0.92
N ALA A 57 -41.39 -22.09 -0.57
CA ALA A 57 -42.23 -21.43 0.43
C ALA A 57 -43.72 -21.33 0.05
N VAL A 58 -44.07 -21.47 -1.24
CA VAL A 58 -45.46 -21.33 -1.74
C VAL A 58 -45.91 -22.46 -2.67
N ALA A 59 -44.98 -23.17 -3.32
CA ALA A 59 -45.27 -24.29 -4.20
C ALA A 59 -45.65 -25.56 -3.43
N GLN A 60 -46.38 -26.46 -4.09
CA GLN A 60 -46.68 -27.79 -3.53
C GLN A 60 -45.40 -28.64 -3.42
N GLN A 61 -44.58 -28.61 -4.47
CA GLN A 61 -43.30 -29.30 -4.54
C GLN A 61 -42.38 -28.57 -5.51
N VAL A 62 -41.10 -28.45 -5.20
CA VAL A 62 -40.07 -27.88 -6.09
C VAL A 62 -38.96 -28.89 -6.30
N THR A 63 -38.58 -29.09 -7.56
CA THR A 63 -37.39 -29.85 -7.94
C THR A 63 -36.39 -28.91 -8.57
N GLY A 64 -35.25 -28.67 -7.93
CA GLY A 64 -34.12 -27.95 -8.52
C GLY A 64 -33.27 -28.91 -9.37
N LEU A 65 -32.93 -28.52 -10.60
CA LEU A 65 -32.11 -29.31 -11.52
C LEU A 65 -30.88 -28.50 -11.91
N ASP A 66 -29.68 -29.05 -11.69
CA ASP A 66 -28.43 -28.49 -12.20
C ASP A 66 -27.54 -29.59 -12.80
N ILE A 67 -26.67 -29.22 -13.74
CA ILE A 67 -25.74 -30.17 -14.37
C ILE A 67 -24.54 -30.48 -13.47
N ASP A 68 -24.14 -29.52 -12.63
CA ASP A 68 -22.98 -29.67 -11.75
C ASP A 68 -23.34 -30.42 -10.46
N GLY A 69 -22.65 -31.53 -10.23
CA GLY A 69 -22.91 -32.43 -9.10
C GLY A 69 -22.54 -31.79 -7.76
N GLU A 70 -21.44 -31.05 -7.70
CA GLU A 70 -20.98 -30.40 -6.47
C GLU A 70 -21.96 -29.29 -6.04
N THR A 71 -22.43 -28.49 -6.99
CA THR A 71 -23.46 -27.46 -6.77
C THR A 71 -24.76 -28.09 -6.23
N VAL A 72 -25.22 -29.20 -6.80
CA VAL A 72 -26.41 -29.92 -6.33
C VAL A 72 -26.24 -30.43 -4.90
N GLU A 73 -25.08 -31.00 -4.57
CA GLU A 73 -24.79 -31.47 -3.21
C GLU A 73 -24.80 -30.32 -2.19
N ARG A 74 -24.20 -29.17 -2.55
CA ARG A 74 -24.22 -27.96 -1.71
C ARG A 74 -25.62 -27.42 -1.50
N ALA A 75 -26.42 -27.32 -2.57
CA ALA A 75 -27.81 -26.88 -2.50
C ALA A 75 -28.64 -27.80 -1.59
N GLN A 76 -28.45 -29.12 -1.74
CA GLN A 76 -29.13 -30.14 -0.93
C GLN A 76 -28.77 -30.03 0.56
N VAL A 77 -27.51 -29.73 0.90
CA VAL A 77 -27.07 -29.50 2.28
C VAL A 77 -27.63 -28.18 2.83
N SER A 78 -27.55 -27.12 2.03
CA SER A 78 -27.92 -25.75 2.44
C SER A 78 -29.41 -25.61 2.71
N TYR A 79 -30.25 -26.34 1.98
CA TYR A 79 -31.72 -26.27 2.09
C TYR A 79 -32.38 -27.57 2.58
N ALA A 80 -31.61 -28.45 3.25
CA ALA A 80 -32.09 -29.75 3.76
C ALA A 80 -33.33 -29.67 4.69
N GLY A 81 -33.67 -28.50 5.22
CA GLY A 81 -34.80 -28.26 6.11
C GLY A 81 -36.18 -28.15 5.45
N GLN A 82 -36.27 -28.07 4.11
CA GLN A 82 -37.54 -27.91 3.40
C GLN A 82 -38.05 -29.24 2.81
N ALA A 83 -39.10 -29.80 3.42
CA ALA A 83 -39.61 -31.13 3.08
C ALA A 83 -40.22 -31.26 1.66
N ASN A 84 -40.57 -30.14 1.03
CA ASN A 84 -41.16 -30.08 -0.31
C ASN A 84 -40.18 -29.62 -1.39
N LEU A 85 -38.88 -29.58 -1.08
CA LEU A 85 -37.80 -29.22 -2.01
C LEU A 85 -36.83 -30.40 -2.16
N CYS A 86 -36.48 -30.74 -3.39
CA CYS A 86 -35.41 -31.68 -3.70
C CYS A 86 -34.53 -31.16 -4.84
N PHE A 87 -33.28 -31.61 -4.89
CA PHE A 87 -32.36 -31.28 -5.98
C PHE A 87 -31.96 -32.54 -6.74
N LEU A 88 -31.86 -32.43 -8.07
CA LEU A 88 -31.44 -33.49 -8.96
C LEU A 88 -30.26 -33.01 -9.81
N GLN A 89 -29.27 -33.88 -9.99
CA GLN A 89 -28.24 -33.67 -10.98
C GLN A 89 -28.74 -34.15 -12.34
N GLY A 90 -28.72 -33.29 -13.36
CA GLY A 90 -29.11 -33.68 -14.71
C GLY A 90 -28.98 -32.55 -15.73
N SER A 91 -28.95 -32.92 -17.01
CA SER A 91 -28.84 -31.95 -18.11
C SER A 91 -30.21 -31.41 -18.49
N ILE A 92 -30.29 -30.11 -18.78
CA ILE A 92 -31.48 -29.49 -19.36
C ILE A 92 -31.86 -30.06 -20.75
N ALA A 93 -30.92 -30.72 -21.44
CA ALA A 93 -31.18 -31.40 -22.70
C ALA A 93 -31.84 -32.79 -22.53
N ALA A 94 -31.87 -33.31 -21.29
CA ALA A 94 -32.48 -34.59 -20.92
C ALA A 94 -32.95 -34.53 -19.46
N ILE A 95 -34.11 -33.92 -19.23
CA ILE A 95 -34.63 -33.63 -17.88
C ILE A 95 -35.05 -34.97 -17.23
N PRO A 96 -34.52 -35.35 -16.07
CA PRO A 96 -34.76 -36.65 -15.44
C PRO A 96 -36.11 -36.72 -14.70
N LEU A 97 -37.19 -36.26 -15.35
CA LEU A 97 -38.56 -36.30 -14.85
C LEU A 97 -39.49 -36.99 -15.86
N GLU A 98 -40.59 -37.54 -15.35
CA GLU A 98 -41.62 -38.19 -16.16
C GLU A 98 -42.34 -37.19 -17.08
N ASP A 99 -42.92 -37.69 -18.17
CA ASP A 99 -43.73 -36.88 -19.09
C ASP A 99 -44.97 -36.33 -18.39
N GLU A 100 -45.37 -35.10 -18.72
CA GLU A 100 -46.54 -34.41 -18.13
C GLU A 100 -46.55 -34.42 -16.57
N SER A 101 -45.39 -34.34 -15.92
CA SER A 101 -45.24 -34.48 -14.46
C SER A 101 -45.25 -33.16 -13.69
N VAL A 102 -44.92 -32.02 -14.32
CA VAL A 102 -44.81 -30.72 -13.65
C VAL A 102 -45.86 -29.71 -14.14
N ASP A 103 -46.35 -28.88 -13.24
CA ASP A 103 -47.31 -27.81 -13.55
C ASP A 103 -46.61 -26.56 -14.09
N VAL A 104 -45.41 -26.27 -13.57
CA VAL A 104 -44.63 -25.08 -13.93
C VAL A 104 -43.15 -25.44 -14.12
N VAL A 105 -42.55 -24.91 -15.18
CA VAL A 105 -41.09 -24.90 -15.35
C VAL A 105 -40.61 -23.45 -15.23
N VAL A 106 -39.64 -23.21 -14.35
CA VAL A 106 -38.93 -21.95 -14.18
C VAL A 106 -37.49 -22.14 -14.63
N SER A 107 -36.96 -21.21 -15.43
CA SER A 107 -35.54 -21.23 -15.85
C SER A 107 -35.09 -19.81 -16.16
N PHE A 108 -34.19 -19.27 -15.34
CA PHE A 108 -33.73 -17.90 -15.48
C PHE A 108 -32.26 -17.85 -15.89
N GLU A 109 -31.94 -17.03 -16.91
CA GLU A 109 -30.58 -16.79 -17.42
C GLU A 109 -29.80 -18.09 -17.70
N THR A 110 -30.44 -19.01 -18.41
CA THR A 110 -29.88 -20.33 -18.74
C THR A 110 -29.68 -20.52 -20.24
N ILE A 111 -30.60 -20.02 -21.04
CA ILE A 111 -30.70 -20.37 -22.46
C ILE A 111 -29.59 -19.75 -23.31
N GLU A 112 -29.07 -18.61 -22.86
CA GLU A 112 -28.00 -17.85 -23.49
C GLU A 112 -26.63 -18.53 -23.36
N HIS A 113 -26.45 -19.38 -22.35
CA HIS A 113 -25.21 -20.09 -22.08
C HIS A 113 -25.03 -21.37 -22.90
N VAL A 114 -26.08 -21.80 -23.62
CA VAL A 114 -26.04 -23.05 -24.38
C VAL A 114 -26.09 -22.81 -25.90
N PRO A 115 -25.40 -23.65 -26.71
CA PRO A 115 -25.49 -23.58 -28.15
C PRO A 115 -26.93 -23.74 -28.65
N GLU A 116 -27.24 -23.16 -29.81
CA GLU A 116 -28.58 -23.15 -30.40
C GLU A 116 -29.24 -24.54 -30.51
N LEU A 117 -28.45 -25.58 -30.80
CA LEU A 117 -28.97 -26.96 -30.83
C LEU A 117 -29.55 -27.40 -29.47
N LEU A 118 -28.85 -27.07 -28.38
CA LEU A 118 -29.27 -27.40 -27.02
C LEU A 118 -30.46 -26.52 -26.59
N GLN A 119 -30.55 -25.27 -27.05
CA GLN A 119 -31.72 -24.41 -26.81
C GLN A 119 -33.01 -25.09 -27.31
N PHE A 120 -32.99 -25.64 -28.54
CA PHE A 120 -34.15 -26.36 -29.08
C PHE A 120 -34.43 -27.67 -28.35
N GLN A 121 -33.39 -28.42 -27.95
CA GLN A 121 -33.55 -29.64 -27.16
C GLN A 121 -34.20 -29.33 -25.80
N PHE A 122 -33.72 -28.29 -25.12
CA PHE A 122 -34.29 -27.85 -23.85
C PHE A 122 -35.77 -27.45 -24.00
N LEU A 123 -36.13 -26.68 -25.03
CA LEU A 123 -37.52 -26.32 -25.29
C LEU A 123 -38.42 -27.55 -25.57
N ASN A 124 -37.88 -28.59 -26.22
CA ASN A 124 -38.58 -29.86 -26.40
C ASN A 124 -38.79 -30.60 -25.08
N GLU A 125 -37.75 -30.68 -24.24
CA GLU A 125 -37.80 -31.33 -22.94
C GLU A 125 -38.77 -30.63 -21.99
N ILE A 126 -38.77 -29.30 -21.97
CA ILE A 126 -39.77 -28.50 -21.23
C ILE A 126 -41.19 -28.89 -21.67
N GLY A 127 -41.43 -28.97 -22.99
CA GLY A 127 -42.73 -29.36 -23.51
C GLY A 127 -43.12 -30.81 -23.20
N ARG A 128 -42.15 -31.69 -22.95
CA ARG A 128 -42.36 -33.08 -22.55
C ARG A 128 -42.75 -33.20 -21.08
N VAL A 129 -42.04 -32.51 -20.19
CA VAL A 129 -42.27 -32.61 -18.73
C VAL A 129 -43.45 -31.78 -18.25
N LEU A 130 -43.81 -30.69 -18.94
CA LEU A 130 -44.97 -29.88 -18.61
C LEU A 130 -46.30 -30.61 -18.86
N LYS A 131 -47.24 -30.47 -17.93
CA LYS A 131 -48.65 -30.83 -18.15
C LYS A 131 -49.25 -30.01 -19.29
N ARG A 132 -50.35 -30.50 -19.86
CA ARG A 132 -51.03 -29.88 -21.01
C ARG A 132 -51.47 -28.43 -20.78
N ASP A 133 -51.87 -28.10 -19.56
CA ASP A 133 -52.25 -26.78 -19.08
C ASP A 133 -51.13 -26.09 -18.27
N GLY A 134 -49.93 -26.65 -18.29
CA GLY A 134 -48.77 -26.12 -17.60
C GLY A 134 -48.23 -24.82 -18.21
N ILE A 135 -47.37 -24.15 -17.46
CA ILE A 135 -46.76 -22.87 -17.85
C ILE A 135 -45.23 -22.93 -17.77
N LEU A 136 -44.58 -22.29 -18.74
CA LEU A 136 -43.14 -22.02 -18.73
C LEU A 136 -42.92 -20.56 -18.32
N ILE A 137 -42.02 -20.33 -17.37
CA ILE A 137 -41.50 -19.02 -17.00
C ILE A 137 -40.00 -19.01 -17.28
N MET A 138 -39.54 -18.15 -18.20
CA MET A 138 -38.16 -18.14 -18.67
C MET A 138 -37.60 -16.74 -18.82
N SER A 139 -36.34 -16.51 -18.48
CA SER A 139 -35.66 -15.24 -18.78
C SER A 139 -34.45 -15.39 -19.70
N THR A 140 -34.14 -14.32 -20.41
CA THR A 140 -32.93 -14.14 -21.21
C THR A 140 -32.52 -12.67 -21.19
N PRO A 141 -31.22 -12.34 -21.30
CA PRO A 141 -30.75 -11.00 -21.60
C PRO A 141 -31.42 -10.44 -22.86
N ASN A 142 -31.83 -9.18 -22.80
CA ASN A 142 -32.27 -8.46 -23.99
C ASN A 142 -31.02 -8.05 -24.77
N LYS A 143 -30.66 -8.77 -25.83
CA LYS A 143 -29.42 -8.53 -26.59
C LYS A 143 -29.23 -7.08 -27.05
N GLU A 144 -30.32 -6.42 -27.46
CA GLU A 144 -30.28 -5.03 -27.93
C GLU A 144 -29.77 -4.09 -26.82
N ILE A 145 -30.22 -4.31 -25.58
CA ILE A 145 -29.87 -3.48 -24.44
C ILE A 145 -28.64 -4.00 -23.70
N TYR A 146 -28.50 -5.32 -23.53
CA TYR A 146 -27.46 -5.96 -22.73
C TYR A 146 -26.10 -5.95 -23.44
N SER A 147 -26.06 -6.30 -24.73
CA SER A 147 -24.81 -6.43 -25.49
C SER A 147 -24.64 -5.32 -26.53
N ASP A 148 -25.60 -5.14 -27.44
CA ASP A 148 -25.42 -4.28 -28.62
C ASP A 148 -25.27 -2.80 -28.27
N LEU A 149 -26.15 -2.29 -27.40
CA LEU A 149 -26.12 -0.88 -26.98
C LEU A 149 -24.79 -0.49 -26.32
N TYR A 150 -24.08 -1.47 -25.75
CA TYR A 150 -22.94 -1.26 -24.87
C TYR A 150 -21.64 -1.89 -25.40
N ASN A 151 -21.70 -2.56 -26.55
CA ASN A 151 -20.62 -3.38 -27.10
C ASN A 151 -19.97 -4.30 -26.05
N TYR A 152 -20.80 -4.79 -25.13
CA TYR A 152 -20.41 -5.71 -24.08
C TYR A 152 -20.49 -7.13 -24.62
N LYS A 153 -19.54 -7.98 -24.24
CA LYS A 153 -19.54 -9.41 -24.57
C LYS A 153 -19.27 -10.19 -23.31
N ASN A 154 -20.26 -10.95 -22.86
CA ASN A 154 -20.06 -11.95 -21.83
C ASN A 154 -19.46 -13.21 -22.48
N GLU A 155 -18.29 -13.64 -22.01
CA GLU A 155 -17.54 -14.78 -22.56
C GLU A 155 -18.30 -16.11 -22.41
N PHE A 156 -19.25 -16.19 -21.48
CA PHE A 156 -20.08 -17.37 -21.22
C PHE A 156 -21.41 -17.36 -21.98
N HIS A 157 -21.79 -16.23 -22.61
CA HIS A 157 -23.02 -16.16 -23.43
C HIS A 157 -22.72 -16.65 -24.84
N VAL A 158 -23.19 -17.87 -25.14
CA VAL A 158 -23.06 -18.48 -26.46
C VAL A 158 -24.02 -17.83 -27.47
N LYS A 159 -25.27 -17.54 -27.06
CA LYS A 159 -26.27 -16.88 -27.92
C LYS A 159 -27.36 -16.16 -27.13
N GLU A 160 -27.35 -14.84 -27.19
CA GLU A 160 -28.42 -13.97 -26.66
C GLU A 160 -29.52 -13.73 -27.72
N PHE A 161 -30.70 -13.29 -27.27
CA PHE A 161 -31.87 -13.09 -28.11
C PHE A 161 -32.29 -11.62 -28.23
N TYR A 162 -32.71 -11.21 -29.42
CA TYR A 162 -33.57 -10.04 -29.60
C TYR A 162 -35.03 -10.35 -29.21
N HIS A 163 -35.84 -9.31 -28.97
CA HIS A 163 -37.27 -9.43 -28.63
C HIS A 163 -38.02 -10.43 -29.53
N ASP A 164 -37.99 -10.20 -30.84
CA ASP A 164 -38.76 -10.97 -31.81
C ASP A 164 -38.23 -12.40 -31.97
N GLU A 165 -36.92 -12.59 -31.80
CA GLU A 165 -36.27 -13.91 -31.85
C GLU A 165 -36.67 -14.76 -30.65
N PHE A 166 -36.66 -14.19 -29.43
CA PHE A 166 -37.07 -14.89 -28.23
C PHE A 166 -38.55 -15.26 -28.29
N GLN A 167 -39.40 -14.33 -28.75
CA GLN A 167 -40.82 -14.58 -28.92
C GLN A 167 -41.08 -15.67 -29.97
N ALA A 168 -40.37 -15.63 -31.11
CA ALA A 168 -40.50 -16.64 -32.16
C ALA A 168 -40.02 -18.02 -31.68
N PHE A 169 -38.91 -18.07 -30.94
CA PHE A 169 -38.36 -19.28 -30.35
C PHE A 169 -39.38 -19.98 -29.44
N LEU A 170 -39.99 -19.25 -28.51
CA LEU A 170 -41.00 -19.83 -27.60
C LEU A 170 -42.28 -20.27 -28.34
N LYS A 171 -42.68 -19.55 -29.40
CA LYS A 171 -43.85 -19.89 -30.23
C LYS A 171 -43.70 -21.18 -31.03
N LEU A 172 -42.50 -21.76 -31.09
CA LEU A 172 -42.31 -23.10 -31.67
C LEU A 172 -43.00 -24.19 -30.85
N LYS A 173 -43.22 -23.97 -29.55
CA LYS A 173 -43.88 -24.94 -28.65
C LYS A 173 -45.13 -24.43 -27.97
N PHE A 174 -45.24 -23.13 -27.74
CA PHE A 174 -46.33 -22.55 -26.96
C PHE A 174 -47.22 -21.64 -27.80
N LYS A 175 -48.54 -21.87 -27.73
CA LYS A 175 -49.53 -21.07 -28.47
C LYS A 175 -49.67 -19.65 -27.92
N TYR A 176 -49.55 -19.48 -26.61
CA TYR A 176 -49.69 -18.20 -25.91
C TYR A 176 -48.35 -17.85 -25.25
N VAL A 177 -47.76 -16.72 -25.65
CA VAL A 177 -46.49 -16.21 -25.10
C VAL A 177 -46.68 -14.75 -24.75
N LYS A 178 -46.42 -14.39 -23.50
CA LYS A 178 -46.45 -13.02 -22.99
C LYS A 178 -45.05 -12.66 -22.48
N LEU A 179 -44.52 -11.53 -22.93
CA LEU A 179 -43.21 -11.04 -22.54
C LEU A 179 -43.35 -9.86 -21.58
N PHE A 180 -42.48 -9.83 -20.59
CA PHE A 180 -42.29 -8.77 -19.61
C PHE A 180 -40.84 -8.31 -19.64
N ASN A 181 -40.61 -7.07 -19.22
CA ASN A 181 -39.29 -6.48 -19.15
C ASN A 181 -38.89 -6.31 -17.69
N GLN A 182 -37.66 -6.70 -17.34
CA GLN A 182 -37.05 -6.32 -16.07
C GLN A 182 -36.12 -5.14 -16.30
N ALA A 183 -36.34 -4.06 -15.55
CA ALA A 183 -35.50 -2.87 -15.58
C ALA A 183 -35.26 -2.38 -14.17
N PHE A 184 -34.04 -1.93 -13.90
CA PHE A 184 -33.71 -1.23 -12.68
C PHE A 184 -34.15 0.24 -12.79
N GLN A 185 -35.02 0.72 -11.90
CA GLN A 185 -35.56 2.08 -11.91
C GLN A 185 -35.53 2.71 -10.52
N ILE A 186 -35.34 4.03 -10.46
CA ILE A 186 -35.44 4.80 -9.22
C ILE A 186 -36.92 5.12 -8.96
N ALA A 187 -37.47 4.62 -7.86
CA ALA A 187 -38.84 4.88 -7.42
C ALA A 187 -38.89 5.76 -6.15
N LEU A 188 -39.93 6.58 -6.05
CA LEU A 188 -40.26 7.31 -4.81
C LEU A 188 -41.44 6.59 -4.15
N ILE A 189 -41.28 6.22 -2.87
CA ILE A 189 -42.24 5.39 -2.15
C ILE A 189 -42.83 6.23 -1.02
N MET A 190 -44.16 6.21 -0.93
CA MET A 190 -44.91 6.85 0.15
C MET A 190 -45.68 5.76 0.89
N THR A 191 -45.31 5.52 2.14
CA THR A 191 -45.95 4.56 3.02
C THR A 191 -46.53 5.28 4.22
N ASP A 192 -47.39 4.61 5.00
CA ASP A 192 -47.69 5.12 6.33
C ASP A 192 -46.45 5.00 7.24
N CYS A 193 -46.41 5.80 8.29
CA CYS A 193 -45.31 5.78 9.26
C CYS A 193 -45.37 4.57 10.21
N GLU A 194 -46.41 3.73 10.10
CA GLU A 194 -46.63 2.55 10.93
C GLU A 194 -46.13 1.25 10.25
N GLY A 195 -45.62 1.35 9.03
CA GLY A 195 -45.05 0.23 8.28
C GLY A 195 -46.07 -0.78 7.77
N LYS A 196 -47.34 -0.39 7.59
CA LYS A 196 -48.36 -1.34 7.10
C LYS A 196 -48.26 -1.49 5.58
N GLU A 197 -48.34 -2.75 5.14
CA GLU A 197 -48.42 -3.08 3.72
C GLU A 197 -49.76 -2.62 3.13
N GLY A 198 -49.70 -1.91 2.02
CA GLY A 198 -50.86 -1.43 1.26
C GLY A 198 -50.62 -1.56 -0.25
N PRO A 199 -51.67 -1.45 -1.08
CA PRO A 199 -51.54 -1.55 -2.52
C PRO A 199 -50.67 -0.42 -3.09
N LEU A 200 -49.68 -0.75 -3.91
CA LEU A 200 -48.80 0.22 -4.58
C LEU A 200 -49.52 0.84 -5.78
N ASN A 201 -49.70 2.15 -5.78
CA ASN A 201 -50.22 2.88 -6.94
C ASN A 201 -49.07 3.40 -7.80
N CYS A 202 -48.99 2.98 -9.07
CA CYS A 202 -47.99 3.46 -10.02
C CYS A 202 -48.57 4.57 -10.91
N TYR A 203 -47.86 5.70 -11.01
CA TYR A 203 -48.24 6.83 -11.86
C TYR A 203 -47.18 7.08 -12.93
N LEU A 204 -47.51 6.79 -14.19
CA LEU A 204 -46.61 7.00 -15.32
C LEU A 204 -46.81 8.39 -15.93
N ARG A 205 -45.74 9.19 -16.02
CA ARG A 205 -45.78 10.52 -16.66
C ARG A 205 -45.98 10.44 -18.19
N ARG A 206 -45.57 9.33 -18.81
CA ARG A 206 -45.74 9.06 -20.24
C ARG A 206 -46.09 7.58 -20.44
N PRO A 207 -47.27 7.24 -20.98
CA PRO A 207 -47.57 5.88 -21.40
C PRO A 207 -46.58 5.44 -22.49
N GLY A 208 -45.89 4.30 -22.32
CA GLY A 208 -45.02 3.71 -23.34
C GLY A 208 -43.49 3.91 -23.18
N TYR A 209 -43.01 4.47 -22.07
CA TYR A 209 -41.57 4.68 -21.82
C TYR A 209 -40.78 3.39 -21.49
N ASP A 210 -41.47 2.26 -21.26
CA ASP A 210 -40.96 1.09 -20.54
C ASP A 210 -40.51 -0.10 -21.42
N GLN A 211 -40.11 0.17 -22.67
CA GLN A 211 -39.71 -0.89 -23.60
C GLN A 211 -38.23 -1.33 -23.47
N ASN A 212 -37.43 -0.70 -22.61
CA ASN A 212 -35.98 -0.90 -22.54
C ASN A 212 -35.54 -1.68 -21.29
N GLY A 213 -36.12 -2.87 -21.07
CA GLY A 213 -35.66 -3.79 -20.02
C GLY A 213 -34.30 -4.40 -20.35
N LYS A 214 -33.48 -4.63 -19.32
CA LYS A 214 -32.19 -5.35 -19.42
C LYS A 214 -32.43 -6.84 -19.70
N TYR A 215 -33.51 -7.39 -19.15
CA TYR A 215 -33.90 -8.79 -19.34
C TYR A 215 -35.32 -8.91 -19.85
N TYR A 216 -35.55 -9.90 -20.71
CA TYR A 216 -36.88 -10.38 -21.05
C TYR A 216 -37.27 -11.51 -20.09
N ILE A 217 -38.51 -11.47 -19.60
CA ILE A 217 -39.12 -12.56 -18.85
C ILE A 217 -40.37 -12.99 -19.61
N ALA A 218 -40.40 -14.24 -20.04
CA ALA A 218 -41.52 -14.82 -20.76
C ALA A 218 -42.38 -15.69 -19.84
N ILE A 219 -43.69 -15.59 -20.01
CA ILE A 219 -44.65 -16.59 -19.56
C ILE A 219 -45.27 -17.22 -20.81
N ALA A 220 -45.15 -18.54 -20.95
CA ALA A 220 -45.59 -19.28 -22.13
C ALA A 220 -46.46 -20.49 -21.75
N SER A 221 -47.54 -20.71 -22.50
CA SER A 221 -48.47 -21.83 -22.29
C SER A 221 -49.22 -22.22 -23.57
N ASN A 222 -49.83 -23.40 -23.55
CA ASN A 222 -50.74 -23.87 -24.60
C ASN A 222 -52.22 -23.58 -24.31
N VAL A 223 -52.54 -23.10 -23.10
CA VAL A 223 -53.84 -22.55 -22.73
C VAL A 223 -53.78 -21.02 -22.61
N PRO A 224 -54.90 -20.29 -22.77
CA PRO A 224 -54.91 -18.84 -22.60
C PRO A 224 -54.39 -18.41 -21.22
N LEU A 225 -53.49 -17.42 -21.19
CA LEU A 225 -52.94 -16.83 -19.97
C LEU A 225 -53.91 -15.75 -19.45
N GLU A 226 -54.48 -15.91 -18.25
CA GLU A 226 -55.40 -14.94 -17.63
C GLU A 226 -54.71 -13.79 -16.87
N GLU A 227 -53.38 -13.76 -16.81
CA GLU A 227 -52.66 -12.85 -15.91
C GLU A 227 -52.15 -11.57 -16.57
N ASP A 228 -52.77 -10.45 -16.22
CA ASP A 228 -52.25 -9.08 -16.42
C ASP A 228 -51.38 -8.60 -15.23
N HIS A 229 -51.13 -9.44 -14.22
CA HIS A 229 -50.57 -9.05 -12.92
C HIS A 229 -49.19 -9.70 -12.58
N PHE A 230 -48.25 -9.74 -13.53
CA PHE A 230 -46.85 -10.16 -13.26
C PHE A 230 -45.92 -9.00 -12.88
N ALA A 231 -46.45 -7.78 -12.76
CA ALA A 231 -45.67 -6.60 -12.38
C ALA A 231 -45.29 -6.68 -10.89
N SER A 232 -43.98 -6.65 -10.60
CA SER A 232 -43.45 -6.68 -9.24
C SER A 232 -42.44 -5.55 -9.04
N VAL A 233 -42.33 -5.07 -7.79
CA VAL A 233 -41.28 -4.15 -7.34
C VAL A 233 -40.59 -4.82 -6.17
N TYR A 234 -39.26 -4.93 -6.23
CA TYR A 234 -38.44 -5.42 -5.13
C TYR A 234 -37.69 -4.25 -4.49
N LEU A 235 -37.73 -4.18 -3.16
CA LEU A 235 -37.06 -3.16 -2.37
C LEU A 235 -36.00 -3.86 -1.52
N GLY A 236 -34.72 -3.66 -1.88
CA GLY A 236 -33.59 -4.10 -1.05
C GLY A 236 -33.33 -3.18 0.14
N ASP A 237 -32.39 -3.55 1.01
CA ASP A 237 -32.05 -2.78 2.20
C ASP A 237 -31.53 -1.36 1.86
N SER A 238 -31.87 -0.41 2.73
CA SER A 238 -31.61 1.02 2.55
C SER A 238 -30.12 1.32 2.34
N GLY A 239 -29.77 1.97 1.21
CA GLY A 239 -28.42 2.51 0.98
C GLY A 239 -27.95 2.51 -0.48
N GLU A 240 -28.67 1.86 -1.39
CA GLU A 240 -28.24 1.74 -2.79
C GLU A 240 -28.34 3.05 -3.60
N TYR A 241 -29.29 3.92 -3.26
CA TYR A 241 -29.37 5.27 -3.84
C TYR A 241 -28.14 6.10 -3.47
N ASP A 242 -27.70 6.01 -2.21
CA ASP A 242 -26.48 6.66 -1.75
C ASP A 242 -25.25 6.01 -2.40
N ARG A 243 -25.18 4.68 -2.52
CA ARG A 243 -24.06 3.99 -3.21
C ARG A 243 -23.98 4.31 -4.70
N THR A 244 -25.12 4.37 -5.41
CA THR A 244 -25.17 4.71 -6.84
C THR A 244 -24.85 6.19 -7.07
N ILE A 245 -25.34 7.09 -6.21
CA ILE A 245 -24.94 8.50 -6.25
C ILE A 245 -23.47 8.66 -5.89
N GLN A 246 -22.95 7.95 -4.89
CA GLN A 246 -21.52 7.95 -4.55
C GLN A 246 -20.68 7.38 -5.68
N ARG A 247 -21.15 6.35 -6.40
CA ARG A 247 -20.46 5.82 -7.58
C ARG A 247 -20.49 6.82 -8.72
N ILE A 248 -21.63 7.42 -9.06
CA ILE A 248 -21.72 8.47 -10.09
C ILE A 248 -20.85 9.68 -9.71
N LEU A 249 -20.82 10.08 -8.45
CA LEU A 249 -19.96 11.17 -7.95
C LEU A 249 -18.47 10.78 -7.97
N THR A 250 -18.14 9.52 -7.70
CA THR A 250 -16.78 8.97 -7.73
C THR A 250 -16.29 8.84 -9.18
N LEU A 251 -17.09 8.29 -10.08
CA LEU A 251 -16.82 8.20 -11.52
C LEU A 251 -16.70 9.57 -12.16
N GLN A 252 -17.55 10.51 -11.74
CA GLN A 252 -17.38 11.90 -12.12
C GLN A 252 -16.04 12.43 -11.62
N GLN A 253 -15.68 12.26 -10.34
CA GLN A 253 -14.38 12.66 -9.77
C GLN A 253 -13.18 12.01 -10.46
N GLU A 254 -13.28 10.75 -10.87
CA GLU A 254 -12.25 10.04 -11.63
C GLU A 254 -12.14 10.56 -13.06
N GLU A 255 -13.24 10.89 -13.73
CA GLU A 255 -13.26 11.56 -15.03
C GLU A 255 -12.76 13.01 -14.91
N GLU A 256 -13.09 13.72 -13.82
CA GLU A 256 -12.59 15.07 -13.49
C GLU A 256 -11.08 15.06 -13.32
N ALA A 257 -10.58 14.19 -12.46
CA ALA A 257 -9.16 14.05 -12.16
C ALA A 257 -8.38 13.66 -13.42
N ARG A 258 -8.93 12.77 -14.24
CA ARG A 258 -8.31 12.30 -15.48
C ARG A 258 -8.33 13.32 -16.59
N ASN A 259 -9.46 14.00 -16.85
CA ASN A 259 -9.53 15.08 -17.83
C ASN A 259 -8.71 16.29 -17.40
N GLU A 260 -8.63 16.58 -16.11
CA GLU A 260 -7.76 17.61 -15.58
C GLU A 260 -6.28 17.23 -15.72
N HIS A 261 -5.95 15.95 -15.48
CA HIS A 261 -4.61 15.43 -15.70
C HIS A 261 -4.24 15.47 -17.18
N ILE A 262 -5.11 15.04 -18.11
CA ILE A 262 -4.91 15.17 -19.57
C ILE A 262 -4.76 16.65 -19.96
N ARG A 263 -5.59 17.56 -19.43
CA ARG A 263 -5.47 19.00 -19.71
C ARG A 263 -4.15 19.56 -19.19
N LYS A 264 -3.72 19.19 -17.99
CA LYS A 264 -2.45 19.61 -17.40
C LYS A 264 -1.25 19.06 -18.19
N LEU A 265 -1.33 17.81 -18.64
CA LEU A 265 -0.32 17.20 -19.50
C LEU A 265 -0.25 17.88 -20.87
N ASN A 266 -1.41 18.24 -21.45
CA ASN A 266 -1.48 19.02 -22.69
C ASN A 266 -0.95 20.45 -22.52
N GLU A 267 -1.29 21.15 -21.43
CA GLU A 267 -0.79 22.49 -21.10
C GLU A 267 0.73 22.46 -20.85
N GLU A 268 1.24 21.43 -20.15
CA GLU A 268 2.68 21.19 -19.95
C GLU A 268 3.38 20.86 -21.26
N ALA A 269 2.76 20.04 -22.13
CA ALA A 269 3.29 19.71 -23.45
C ALA A 269 3.30 20.92 -24.39
N GLU A 270 2.24 21.75 -24.39
CA GLU A 270 2.19 23.01 -25.16
C GLU A 270 3.21 24.02 -24.64
N ALA A 271 3.34 24.20 -23.32
CA ALA A 271 4.34 25.09 -22.73
C ALA A 271 5.79 24.62 -23.00
N ALA A 272 6.01 23.29 -23.00
CA ALA A 272 7.27 22.70 -23.40
C ALA A 272 7.52 22.91 -24.91
N ARG A 273 6.51 22.76 -25.78
CA ARG A 273 6.59 23.05 -27.22
C ARG A 273 6.86 24.53 -27.51
N GLU A 274 6.26 25.45 -26.78
CA GLU A 274 6.55 26.89 -26.88
C GLU A 274 7.97 27.22 -26.45
N SER A 275 8.45 26.60 -25.36
CA SER A 275 9.83 26.72 -24.90
C SER A 275 10.81 26.13 -25.92
N ILE A 276 10.50 24.96 -26.49
CA ILE A 276 11.27 24.35 -27.59
C ILE A 276 11.37 25.31 -28.77
N SER A 277 10.26 25.92 -29.20
CA SER A 277 10.22 26.88 -30.32
C SER A 277 11.07 28.13 -30.03
N ARG A 278 11.01 28.65 -28.79
CA ARG A 278 11.82 29.80 -28.36
C ARG A 278 13.31 29.47 -28.31
N LEU A 279 13.67 28.33 -27.72
CA LEU A 279 15.05 27.85 -27.64
C LEU A 279 15.61 27.55 -29.04
N GLN A 280 14.80 27.04 -29.97
CA GLN A 280 15.19 26.86 -31.37
C GLN A 280 15.47 28.18 -32.07
N ALA A 281 14.61 29.19 -31.89
CA ALA A 281 14.83 30.52 -32.46
C ALA A 281 16.11 31.18 -31.90
N GLU A 282 16.36 31.04 -30.59
CA GLU A 282 17.57 31.57 -29.96
C GLU A 282 18.84 30.83 -30.43
N ASN A 283 18.75 29.51 -30.61
CA ASN A 283 19.83 28.71 -31.16
C ASN A 283 20.14 29.09 -32.62
N GLU A 284 19.12 29.38 -33.43
CA GLU A 284 19.27 29.80 -34.81
C GLU A 284 19.91 31.21 -34.93
N GLU A 285 19.54 32.13 -34.03
CA GLU A 285 20.15 33.47 -33.94
C GLU A 285 21.64 33.38 -33.54
N ARG A 286 21.96 32.54 -32.55
CA ARG A 286 23.34 32.33 -32.08
C ARG A 286 24.20 31.61 -33.12
N ASN A 287 23.68 30.60 -33.81
CA ASN A 287 24.37 29.98 -34.94
C ASN A 287 24.64 30.97 -36.07
N THR A 288 23.70 31.88 -36.34
CA THR A 288 23.90 32.98 -37.30
C THR A 288 24.99 33.94 -36.84
N HIS A 289 25.09 34.21 -35.53
CA HIS A 289 26.16 35.04 -34.95
C HIS A 289 27.54 34.37 -35.06
N ILE A 290 27.64 33.09 -34.72
CA ILE A 290 28.87 32.28 -34.90
C ILE A 290 29.30 32.30 -36.36
N GLY A 291 28.39 32.08 -37.31
CA GLY A 291 28.71 32.13 -38.74
C GLY A 291 29.26 33.49 -39.21
N ARG A 292 28.84 34.61 -38.58
CA ARG A 292 29.44 35.93 -38.85
C ARG A 292 30.83 36.09 -38.23
N LEU A 293 31.06 35.54 -37.05
CA LEU A 293 32.36 35.58 -36.38
C LEU A 293 33.38 34.69 -37.11
N ASP A 294 32.99 33.47 -37.51
CA ASP A 294 33.81 32.57 -38.33
C ASP A 294 34.21 33.23 -39.66
N ALA A 295 33.28 33.91 -40.34
CA ALA A 295 33.59 34.64 -41.57
C ALA A 295 34.61 35.77 -41.36
N GLN A 296 34.56 36.46 -40.21
CA GLN A 296 35.54 37.50 -39.85
C GLN A 296 36.91 36.90 -39.49
N ILE A 297 36.93 35.75 -38.82
CA ILE A 297 38.17 35.01 -38.51
C ILE A 297 38.82 34.53 -39.80
N ASP A 298 38.05 33.98 -40.73
CA ASP A 298 38.54 33.55 -42.05
C ASP A 298 39.15 34.70 -42.85
N GLU A 299 38.51 35.88 -42.82
CA GLU A 299 39.05 37.10 -43.44
C GLU A 299 40.38 37.51 -42.80
N LYS A 300 40.45 37.54 -41.46
CA LYS A 300 41.68 37.91 -40.74
C LYS A 300 42.80 36.89 -40.90
N ASN A 301 42.48 35.60 -40.96
CA ASN A 301 43.42 34.51 -41.24
C ASN A 301 44.00 34.61 -42.64
N ARG A 302 43.19 34.95 -43.66
CA ARG A 302 43.69 35.21 -45.02
C ARG A 302 44.63 36.42 -45.05
N GLU A 303 44.25 37.51 -44.38
CA GLU A 303 45.11 38.70 -44.29
C GLU A 303 46.43 38.40 -43.56
N ALA A 304 46.39 37.61 -42.48
CA ALA A 304 47.58 37.19 -41.74
C ALA A 304 48.46 36.24 -42.56
N ALA A 305 47.88 35.28 -43.29
CA ALA A 305 48.60 34.39 -44.18
C ALA A 305 49.30 35.15 -45.32
N GLN A 306 48.61 36.12 -45.93
CA GLN A 306 49.19 36.97 -46.98
C GLN A 306 50.34 37.84 -46.43
N ALA A 307 50.19 38.37 -45.21
CA ALA A 307 51.27 39.09 -44.54
C ALA A 307 52.47 38.19 -44.22
N ARG A 308 52.25 36.94 -43.77
CA ARG A 308 53.31 35.95 -43.51
C ARG A 308 54.05 35.55 -44.79
N GLU A 309 53.33 35.32 -45.89
CA GLU A 309 53.95 35.04 -47.19
C GLU A 309 54.81 36.22 -47.67
N THR A 310 54.36 37.45 -47.40
CA THR A 310 55.11 38.66 -47.74
C THR A 310 56.37 38.80 -46.88
N ILE A 311 56.28 38.52 -45.57
CA ILE A 311 57.44 38.48 -44.68
C ILE A 311 58.42 37.41 -45.13
N GLN A 312 57.95 36.21 -45.48
CA GLN A 312 58.81 35.13 -45.96
C GLN A 312 59.56 35.55 -47.23
N LYS A 313 58.88 36.14 -48.22
CA LYS A 313 59.55 36.66 -49.42
C LYS A 313 60.57 37.75 -49.10
N LEU A 314 60.24 38.68 -48.19
CA LEU A 314 61.18 39.74 -47.77
C LEU A 314 62.38 39.18 -46.98
N GLN A 315 62.19 38.11 -46.21
CA GLN A 315 63.24 37.41 -45.49
C GLN A 315 64.16 36.66 -46.45
N GLU A 316 63.59 35.91 -47.41
CA GLU A 316 64.34 35.22 -48.47
C GLU A 316 65.15 36.22 -49.32
N GLU A 317 64.54 37.34 -49.73
CA GLU A 317 65.24 38.42 -50.44
C GLU A 317 66.35 39.07 -49.59
N SER A 318 66.10 39.29 -48.30
CA SER A 318 67.10 39.83 -47.37
C SER A 318 68.27 38.86 -47.20
N GLU A 319 67.99 37.56 -47.11
CA GLU A 319 68.97 36.51 -46.89
C GLU A 319 69.83 36.24 -48.15
N GLU A 320 69.22 36.19 -49.34
CA GLU A 320 69.93 36.14 -50.61
C GLU A 320 70.85 37.36 -50.79
N ARG A 321 70.36 38.56 -50.48
CA ARG A 321 71.16 39.78 -50.56
C ARG A 321 72.27 39.80 -49.52
N ASN A 322 72.04 39.30 -48.30
CA ASN A 322 73.07 39.14 -47.28
C ASN A 322 74.17 38.16 -47.68
N ILE A 323 73.82 37.08 -48.39
CA ILE A 323 74.79 36.14 -48.96
C ILE A 323 75.61 36.84 -50.07
N HIS A 324 74.95 37.63 -50.91
CA HIS A 324 75.63 38.38 -51.98
C HIS A 324 76.53 39.51 -51.45
N ILE A 325 76.14 40.20 -50.37
CA ILE A 325 76.98 41.19 -49.68
C ILE A 325 78.19 40.50 -49.06
N ARG A 326 78.02 39.36 -48.36
CA ARG A 326 79.15 38.58 -47.83
C ARG A 326 80.11 38.13 -48.93
N TYR A 327 79.60 37.81 -50.12
CA TYR A 327 80.42 37.51 -51.29
C TYR A 327 81.18 38.74 -51.83
N LEU A 328 80.53 39.91 -51.89
CA LEU A 328 81.16 41.17 -52.30
C LEU A 328 82.20 41.64 -51.27
N ASP A 329 81.93 41.55 -49.98
CA ASP A 329 82.90 41.79 -48.89
C ASP A 329 84.09 40.83 -48.97
N GLY A 330 83.84 39.57 -49.32
CA GLY A 330 84.89 38.59 -49.65
C GLY A 330 85.77 39.06 -50.81
N GLN A 331 85.18 39.57 -51.90
CA GLN A 331 85.94 40.13 -53.03
C GLN A 331 86.68 41.43 -52.68
N ILE A 332 86.12 42.28 -51.82
CA ILE A 332 86.79 43.49 -51.31
C ILE A 332 88.03 43.06 -50.52
N THR A 333 87.90 42.07 -49.64
CA THR A 333 89.00 41.55 -48.80
C THR A 333 90.09 40.85 -49.63
N GLU A 334 89.71 40.11 -50.69
CA GLU A 334 90.67 39.52 -51.64
C GLU A 334 91.41 40.59 -52.47
N LYS A 335 90.76 41.71 -52.79
CA LYS A 335 91.37 42.82 -53.53
C LYS A 335 92.19 43.78 -52.66
N ASP A 336 92.02 43.77 -51.34
CA ASP A 336 92.84 44.53 -50.40
C ASP A 336 94.29 44.02 -50.30
N GLN A 337 94.58 42.79 -50.76
CA GLN A 337 95.95 42.24 -50.79
C GLN A 337 96.73 42.53 -52.09
N ALA A 338 96.14 43.20 -53.08
CA ALA A 338 96.81 43.59 -54.32
C ALA A 338 96.67 45.10 -54.59
N ALA A 339 97.62 45.89 -54.10
CA ALA A 339 97.59 47.35 -54.23
C ALA A 339 98.04 47.86 -55.61
N ALA A 340 97.43 48.99 -55.98
CA ALA A 340 97.83 50.00 -56.96
C ALA A 340 97.42 49.81 -58.43
N GLN A 341 96.12 49.99 -58.73
CA GLN A 341 95.59 50.82 -59.84
C GLN A 341 94.08 50.61 -60.09
N VAL A 342 93.19 50.74 -59.09
CA VAL A 342 91.74 50.90 -59.39
C VAL A 342 91.01 51.73 -58.32
N GLY A 343 91.24 53.05 -58.30
CA GLY A 343 90.56 53.97 -57.35
C GLY A 343 89.07 54.21 -57.64
N GLU A 344 88.59 53.91 -58.84
CA GLU A 344 87.21 54.25 -59.26
C GLU A 344 86.20 53.10 -59.06
N VAL A 345 86.66 51.85 -59.10
CA VAL A 345 85.79 50.65 -58.91
C VAL A 345 85.59 50.35 -57.43
N ILE A 346 86.59 50.62 -56.57
CA ILE A 346 86.47 50.43 -55.11
C ILE A 346 85.44 51.39 -54.51
N SER A 347 85.50 52.69 -54.85
CA SER A 347 84.49 53.65 -54.35
C SER A 347 83.08 53.33 -54.87
N ARG A 348 82.94 52.90 -56.13
CA ARG A 348 81.64 52.52 -56.69
C ARG A 348 81.05 51.28 -56.00
N LEU A 349 81.86 50.25 -55.73
CA LEU A 349 81.41 49.05 -55.01
C LEU A 349 81.14 49.30 -53.52
N GLN A 350 81.93 50.16 -52.86
CA GLN A 350 81.67 50.56 -51.46
C GLN A 350 80.42 51.42 -51.33
N GLU A 351 80.14 52.30 -52.30
CA GLU A 351 78.93 53.11 -52.34
C GLU A 351 77.70 52.25 -52.67
N GLU A 352 77.80 51.31 -53.61
CA GLU A 352 76.76 50.31 -53.87
C GLU A 352 76.49 49.41 -52.65
N SER A 353 77.52 49.01 -51.89
CA SER A 353 77.35 48.22 -50.66
C SER A 353 76.65 49.02 -49.56
N ARG A 354 77.01 50.30 -49.37
CA ARG A 354 76.38 51.17 -48.36
C ARG A 354 74.94 51.53 -48.70
N GLU A 355 74.62 51.79 -49.96
CA GLU A 355 73.25 52.02 -50.41
C GLU A 355 72.39 50.76 -50.22
N ARG A 356 72.95 49.58 -50.49
CA ARG A 356 72.25 48.30 -50.30
C ARG A 356 72.07 47.93 -48.82
N ASP A 357 73.05 48.21 -47.96
CA ASP A 357 72.92 48.08 -46.50
C ASP A 357 71.84 49.00 -45.93
N ALA A 358 71.73 50.23 -46.45
CA ALA A 358 70.66 51.14 -46.07
C ALA A 358 69.28 50.62 -46.51
N HIS A 359 69.21 49.93 -47.65
CA HIS A 359 67.98 49.31 -48.15
C HIS A 359 67.56 48.09 -47.34
N ILE A 360 68.51 47.24 -46.91
CA ILE A 360 68.24 46.10 -46.02
C ILE A 360 67.69 46.60 -44.68
N ARG A 361 68.29 47.64 -44.08
CA ARG A 361 67.75 48.25 -42.84
C ARG A 361 66.32 48.77 -43.00
N GLN A 362 65.96 49.30 -44.17
CA GLN A 362 64.57 49.68 -44.45
C GLN A 362 63.64 48.48 -44.61
N MET A 363 64.13 47.36 -45.15
CA MET A 363 63.38 46.10 -45.24
C MET A 363 63.15 45.49 -43.86
N ASP A 364 64.16 45.49 -42.98
CA ASP A 364 64.05 44.97 -41.61
C ASP A 364 63.01 45.74 -40.79
N VAL A 365 63.00 47.08 -40.90
CA VAL A 365 61.96 47.92 -40.26
C VAL A 365 60.56 47.58 -40.78
N ARG A 366 60.41 47.30 -42.08
CA ARG A 366 59.13 46.87 -42.66
C ARG A 366 58.72 45.47 -42.20
N ILE A 367 59.67 44.55 -42.01
CA ILE A 367 59.42 43.22 -41.46
C ILE A 367 58.92 43.34 -40.00
N GLU A 368 59.57 44.17 -39.18
CA GLU A 368 59.14 44.41 -37.79
C GLU A 368 57.75 45.07 -37.73
N GLU A 369 57.47 46.06 -38.58
CA GLU A 369 56.16 46.71 -38.67
C GLU A 369 55.05 45.71 -39.06
N LYS A 370 55.32 44.84 -40.05
CA LYS A 370 54.38 43.77 -40.45
C LYS A 370 54.25 42.69 -39.37
N GLY A 371 55.31 42.38 -38.64
CA GLY A 371 55.30 41.47 -37.50
C GLY A 371 54.39 41.97 -36.36
N ARG A 372 54.40 43.28 -36.07
CA ARG A 372 53.46 43.89 -35.12
C ARG A 372 52.00 43.77 -35.56
N ILE A 373 51.72 44.02 -36.83
CA ILE A 373 50.36 43.89 -37.39
C ILE A 373 49.85 42.44 -37.30
N ILE A 374 50.73 41.46 -37.49
CA ILE A 374 50.37 40.04 -37.32
C ILE A 374 50.01 39.74 -35.86
N ALA A 375 50.83 40.21 -34.91
CA ALA A 375 50.58 39.99 -33.48
C ALA A 375 49.24 40.61 -33.01
N GLU A 376 48.90 41.82 -33.46
CA GLU A 376 47.61 42.44 -33.16
C GLU A 376 46.42 41.67 -33.74
N LYS A 377 46.58 41.10 -34.94
CA LYS A 377 45.54 40.28 -35.58
C LYS A 377 45.37 38.93 -34.90
N GLU A 378 46.47 38.27 -34.52
CA GLU A 378 46.46 37.02 -33.77
C GLU A 378 45.79 37.19 -32.40
N GLN A 379 46.04 38.31 -31.71
CA GLN A 379 45.35 38.65 -30.47
C GLN A 379 43.83 38.82 -30.70
N THR A 380 43.43 39.51 -31.76
CA THR A 380 42.00 39.70 -32.10
C THR A 380 41.31 38.38 -32.46
N ILE A 381 42.02 37.46 -33.14
CA ILE A 381 41.53 36.11 -33.45
C ILE A 381 41.31 35.33 -32.14
N ALA A 382 42.28 35.33 -31.23
CA ALA A 382 42.17 34.64 -29.95
C ALA A 382 40.98 35.15 -29.08
N GLU A 383 40.72 36.45 -29.07
CA GLU A 383 39.57 37.04 -28.38
C GLU A 383 38.22 36.61 -28.99
N LYS A 384 38.14 36.50 -30.33
CA LYS A 384 36.95 36.04 -31.05
C LYS A 384 36.73 34.53 -30.91
N ASP A 385 37.80 33.74 -30.93
CA ASP A 385 37.75 32.29 -30.69
C ASP A 385 37.20 31.99 -29.28
N GLY A 386 37.66 32.71 -28.25
CA GLY A 386 37.11 32.58 -26.89
C GLY A 386 35.62 32.97 -26.79
N THR A 387 35.18 33.93 -27.61
CA THR A 387 33.76 34.30 -27.71
C THR A 387 32.93 33.21 -28.39
N ILE A 388 33.45 32.60 -29.46
CA ILE A 388 32.82 31.46 -30.15
C ILE A 388 32.71 30.26 -29.22
N GLU A 389 33.76 29.95 -28.46
CA GLU A 389 33.75 28.85 -27.49
C GLU A 389 32.68 29.05 -26.41
N THR A 390 32.56 30.28 -25.90
CA THR A 390 31.49 30.65 -24.95
C THR A 390 30.10 30.47 -25.56
N GLN A 391 29.89 30.92 -26.81
CA GLN A 391 28.60 30.74 -27.48
C GLN A 391 28.28 29.29 -27.85
N ARG A 392 29.29 28.48 -28.19
CA ARG A 392 29.13 27.02 -28.42
C ARG A 392 28.68 26.30 -27.15
N ASN A 393 29.30 26.61 -26.02
CA ASN A 393 28.89 26.06 -24.72
C ASN A 393 27.43 26.45 -24.36
N GLU A 394 27.02 27.68 -24.66
CA GLU A 394 25.62 28.09 -24.45
C GLU A 394 24.66 27.42 -25.45
N ILE A 395 25.06 27.19 -26.70
CA ILE A 395 24.27 26.41 -27.67
C ILE A 395 24.10 24.95 -27.21
N ASP A 396 25.16 24.33 -26.70
CA ASP A 396 25.12 22.96 -26.19
C ASP A 396 24.16 22.84 -25.00
N ASN A 397 24.17 23.82 -24.09
CA ASN A 397 23.20 23.92 -22.99
C ASN A 397 21.76 24.06 -23.51
N LEU A 398 21.52 24.96 -24.47
CA LEU A 398 20.19 25.16 -25.08
C LEU A 398 19.72 23.90 -25.84
N GLN A 399 20.63 23.16 -26.48
CA GLN A 399 20.34 21.89 -27.16
C GLN A 399 20.05 20.75 -26.18
N SER A 400 20.72 20.73 -25.03
CA SER A 400 20.42 19.80 -23.93
C SER A 400 19.01 20.05 -23.40
N GLU A 401 18.71 21.30 -23.05
CA GLU A 401 17.38 21.72 -22.56
C GLU A 401 16.28 21.43 -23.60
N ASN A 402 16.56 21.62 -24.90
CA ASN A 402 15.62 21.26 -25.97
C ASN A 402 15.35 19.75 -26.06
N ARG A 403 16.38 18.90 -25.86
CA ARG A 403 16.25 17.44 -25.87
C ARG A 403 15.45 16.94 -24.68
N GLU A 404 15.73 17.46 -23.49
CA GLU A 404 14.96 17.16 -22.28
C GLU A 404 13.48 17.53 -22.44
N LEU A 405 13.20 18.74 -22.92
CA LEU A 405 11.82 19.19 -23.15
C LEU A 405 11.10 18.34 -24.20
N ARG A 406 11.78 17.89 -25.27
CA ARG A 406 11.19 16.98 -26.27
C ARG A 406 10.88 15.60 -25.70
N GLN A 407 11.77 15.06 -24.86
CA GLN A 407 11.53 13.79 -24.19
C GLN A 407 10.36 13.89 -23.19
N ILE A 408 10.24 15.03 -22.50
CA ILE A 408 9.08 15.33 -21.66
C ILE A 408 7.81 15.33 -22.51
N VAL A 409 7.78 16.02 -23.65
CA VAL A 409 6.61 16.03 -24.55
C VAL A 409 6.23 14.61 -25.00
N LEU A 410 7.19 13.81 -25.46
CA LEU A 410 6.98 12.41 -25.88
C LEU A 410 6.41 11.52 -24.76
N ASN A 411 6.98 11.60 -23.56
CA ASN A 411 6.53 10.82 -22.40
C ASN A 411 5.10 11.21 -21.98
N LYS A 412 4.76 12.50 -22.14
CA LYS A 412 3.45 13.06 -21.76
C LYS A 412 2.39 12.69 -22.80
N GLU A 413 2.73 12.71 -24.09
CA GLU A 413 1.86 12.24 -25.19
C GLU A 413 1.55 10.75 -25.09
N GLY A 414 2.54 9.90 -24.82
CA GLY A 414 2.31 8.46 -24.59
C GLY A 414 1.43 8.19 -23.36
N HIS A 415 1.56 9.02 -22.32
CA HIS A 415 0.69 8.94 -21.15
C HIS A 415 -0.75 9.41 -21.44
N ILE A 416 -0.92 10.42 -22.30
CA ILE A 416 -2.24 10.87 -22.77
C ILE A 416 -2.91 9.77 -23.59
N GLU A 417 -2.17 9.09 -24.47
CA GLU A 417 -2.71 8.01 -25.32
C GLU A 417 -3.20 6.81 -24.49
N LEU A 418 -2.44 6.42 -23.47
CA LEU A 418 -2.84 5.40 -22.49
C LEU A 418 -4.11 5.78 -21.72
N LEU A 419 -4.27 7.07 -21.37
CA LEU A 419 -5.45 7.55 -20.66
C LEU A 419 -6.69 7.63 -21.58
N LEU A 420 -6.50 7.84 -22.89
CA LEU A 420 -7.55 7.84 -23.92
C LEU A 420 -8.00 6.42 -24.30
N GLU A 421 -7.17 5.39 -24.11
CA GLU A 421 -7.60 3.99 -24.26
C GLU A 421 -8.60 3.56 -23.17
N VAL A 422 -8.40 4.02 -21.93
CA VAL A 422 -9.35 3.79 -20.82
C VAL A 422 -10.67 4.55 -21.05
N GLU A 423 -10.68 5.63 -21.82
CA GLU A 423 -11.91 6.36 -22.21
C GLU A 423 -12.81 5.53 -23.14
N ARG A 424 -12.22 4.71 -24.03
CA ARG A 424 -12.98 3.84 -24.94
C ARG A 424 -13.73 2.72 -24.21
N ALA A 425 -13.28 2.35 -23.00
CA ALA A 425 -13.96 1.42 -22.11
C ALA A 425 -15.09 2.07 -21.27
N TYR A 426 -15.21 3.41 -21.26
CA TYR A 426 -16.09 4.18 -20.37
C TYR A 426 -17.24 4.93 -21.05
N GLU A 427 -17.43 4.73 -22.37
CA GLU A 427 -18.50 5.36 -23.17
C GLU A 427 -19.92 4.95 -22.72
N TRP A 428 -20.04 3.90 -21.91
CA TRP A 428 -21.29 3.31 -21.43
C TRP A 428 -22.19 4.28 -20.62
N GLU A 429 -21.63 4.99 -19.64
CA GLU A 429 -22.40 5.81 -18.70
C GLU A 429 -22.71 7.23 -19.21
N LYS A 430 -21.97 7.70 -20.23
CA LYS A 430 -22.07 9.07 -20.80
C LYS A 430 -23.39 9.32 -21.56
N THR A 431 -24.13 8.27 -21.91
CA THR A 431 -25.37 8.37 -22.69
C THR A 431 -26.63 8.65 -21.85
N THR A 432 -26.55 8.49 -20.53
CA THR A 432 -27.68 8.68 -19.60
C THR A 432 -28.09 10.15 -19.43
N ARG A 433 -29.40 10.42 -19.28
CA ARG A 433 -29.93 11.78 -19.09
C ARG A 433 -29.46 12.43 -17.78
N SER A 434 -29.23 11.63 -16.75
CA SER A 434 -28.71 12.05 -15.45
C SER A 434 -27.28 12.60 -15.57
N TYR A 435 -26.43 11.95 -16.37
CA TYR A 435 -25.08 12.43 -16.68
C TYR A 435 -25.12 13.75 -17.48
N LYS A 436 -26.03 13.90 -18.45
CA LYS A 436 -26.19 15.15 -19.23
C LYS A 436 -26.65 16.33 -18.38
N PHE A 437 -27.52 16.10 -17.39
CA PHE A 437 -27.95 17.13 -16.44
C PHE A 437 -26.86 17.49 -15.43
N GLY A 438 -26.14 16.49 -14.91
CA GLY A 438 -24.95 16.69 -14.06
C GLY A 438 -23.84 17.47 -14.77
N LYS A 439 -23.59 17.19 -16.05
CA LYS A 439 -22.62 17.91 -16.90
C LYS A 439 -22.99 19.38 -17.15
N TRP A 440 -24.28 19.69 -17.22
CA TRP A 440 -24.75 21.08 -17.35
C TRP A 440 -24.56 21.88 -16.05
N LEU A 441 -24.94 21.32 -14.89
CA LEU A 441 -24.70 21.92 -13.57
C LEU A 441 -23.20 22.12 -13.30
N ARG A 442 -22.38 21.13 -13.69
CA ARG A 442 -20.93 21.16 -13.57
C ARG A 442 -20.27 22.17 -14.50
N ARG A 443 -20.70 22.35 -15.76
CA ARG A 443 -20.17 23.41 -16.64
C ARG A 443 -20.37 24.81 -16.07
N VAL A 444 -21.52 25.04 -15.43
CA VAL A 444 -21.78 26.30 -14.72
C VAL A 444 -20.84 26.41 -13.51
N GLY A 445 -20.66 25.34 -12.74
CA GLY A 445 -19.74 25.32 -11.60
C GLY A 445 -18.25 25.45 -11.94
N GLU A 446 -17.76 24.80 -12.99
CA GLU A 446 -16.36 24.78 -13.44
C GLU A 446 -15.91 26.09 -14.08
N PHE A 447 -16.82 26.79 -14.76
CA PHE A 447 -16.56 28.13 -15.30
C PHE A 447 -16.25 29.14 -14.19
N PHE A 448 -16.94 29.04 -13.05
CA PHE A 448 -16.69 29.89 -11.90
C PHE A 448 -15.59 29.33 -10.97
N LEU A 449 -15.39 28.00 -10.89
CA LEU A 449 -14.46 27.31 -9.98
C LEU A 449 -13.83 26.03 -10.61
N PRO A 450 -12.69 26.14 -11.32
CA PRO A 450 -12.05 24.99 -11.97
C PRO A 450 -11.55 23.95 -10.95
N LEU A 451 -11.57 22.67 -11.35
CA LEU A 451 -10.92 21.58 -10.60
C LEU A 451 -9.41 21.85 -10.44
N ASN A 452 -8.78 21.25 -9.44
CA ASN A 452 -7.46 21.56 -8.81
C ASN A 452 -7.01 23.04 -8.71
N SER A 453 -7.86 24.01 -9.00
CA SER A 453 -7.48 25.42 -8.94
C SER A 453 -7.44 25.89 -7.49
N ARG A 454 -6.47 26.78 -7.21
CA ARG A 454 -6.40 27.53 -5.95
C ARG A 454 -7.74 28.21 -5.66
N ARG A 455 -8.44 28.70 -6.70
CA ARG A 455 -9.76 29.36 -6.57
C ARG A 455 -10.85 28.43 -6.05
N ARG A 456 -10.94 27.18 -6.53
CA ARG A 456 -11.92 26.20 -6.02
C ARG A 456 -11.59 25.72 -4.61
N PHE A 457 -10.30 25.55 -4.30
CA PHE A 457 -9.87 25.28 -2.93
C PHE A 457 -10.30 26.40 -1.99
N PHE A 458 -9.98 27.67 -2.31
CA PHE A 458 -10.37 28.81 -1.50
C PHE A 458 -11.89 29.06 -1.48
N ALA A 459 -12.62 28.77 -2.56
CA ALA A 459 -14.08 28.85 -2.55
C ALA A 459 -14.73 27.75 -1.71
N ARG A 460 -14.13 26.56 -1.65
CA ARG A 460 -14.55 25.49 -0.74
C ARG A 460 -14.23 25.86 0.71
N VAL A 461 -13.05 26.40 0.99
CA VAL A 461 -12.70 27.00 2.29
C VAL A 461 -13.69 28.10 2.67
N LEU A 462 -14.08 28.98 1.75
CA LEU A 462 -15.06 30.04 2.00
C LEU A 462 -16.47 29.48 2.22
N ALA A 463 -16.87 28.45 1.46
CA ALA A 463 -18.15 27.76 1.62
C ALA A 463 -18.21 27.01 2.95
N ASP A 464 -17.14 26.34 3.35
CA ASP A 464 -17.02 25.67 4.65
C ASP A 464 -17.01 26.71 5.77
N LEU A 465 -16.39 27.89 5.58
CA LEU A 465 -16.42 29.01 6.54
C LEU A 465 -17.84 29.55 6.72
N LEU A 466 -18.67 29.53 5.68
CA LEU A 466 -20.08 29.92 5.76
C LEU A 466 -20.97 28.83 6.35
N LYS A 467 -20.71 27.54 6.04
CA LYS A 467 -21.51 26.40 6.51
C LYS A 467 -21.17 25.98 7.94
N LYS A 468 -19.89 26.03 8.30
CA LYS A 468 -19.32 25.59 9.59
C LYS A 468 -18.42 26.69 10.17
N PRO A 469 -18.96 27.89 10.46
CA PRO A 469 -18.16 29.05 10.85
C PRO A 469 -17.33 28.82 12.11
N ASN A 470 -17.88 28.14 13.11
CA ASN A 470 -17.18 27.86 14.38
C ASN A 470 -16.01 26.89 14.20
N LEU A 471 -16.16 25.87 13.35
CA LEU A 471 -15.11 24.92 13.00
C LEU A 471 -13.99 25.60 12.20
N MET A 472 -14.37 26.43 11.22
CA MET A 472 -13.42 27.08 10.33
C MET A 472 -12.63 28.21 10.99
N LEU A 473 -13.15 28.83 12.05
CA LEU A 473 -12.40 29.75 12.91
C LEU A 473 -11.22 29.06 13.62
N HIS A 474 -11.31 27.77 13.90
CA HIS A 474 -10.21 26.97 14.47
C HIS A 474 -9.23 26.50 13.38
N ILE A 475 -9.73 26.23 12.17
CA ILE A 475 -8.92 25.79 11.03
C ILE A 475 -8.02 26.90 10.46
N ILE A 476 -8.51 28.14 10.42
CA ILE A 476 -7.81 29.29 9.81
C ILE A 476 -6.85 29.92 10.83
N SER A 477 -5.57 29.54 10.77
CA SER A 477 -4.49 30.20 11.54
C SER A 477 -3.30 30.59 10.65
N PRO A 478 -2.52 31.64 11.02
CA PRO A 478 -1.35 32.06 10.23
C PRO A 478 -0.33 30.95 9.99
N LYS A 479 -0.16 30.03 10.97
CA LYS A 479 0.76 28.88 10.88
C LYS A 479 0.26 27.85 9.84
N ARG A 480 -1.02 27.49 9.86
CA ARG A 480 -1.63 26.51 8.93
C ARG A 480 -1.71 27.05 7.50
N ILE A 481 -2.00 28.34 7.32
CA ILE A 481 -1.98 28.99 6.00
C ILE A 481 -0.59 28.88 5.39
N ARG A 482 0.47 29.15 6.17
CA ARG A 482 1.86 29.02 5.72
C ARG A 482 2.21 27.58 5.31
N ASN A 483 1.70 26.59 6.04
CA ASN A 483 1.86 25.18 5.71
C ASN A 483 1.13 24.79 4.43
N TYR A 484 -0.11 25.26 4.21
CA TYR A 484 -0.80 25.05 2.95
C TYR A 484 0.00 25.64 1.78
N PHE A 485 0.62 26.81 1.93
CA PHE A 485 1.52 27.37 0.92
C PHE A 485 2.83 26.57 0.74
N TRP A 486 3.36 25.97 1.81
CA TRP A 486 4.52 25.08 1.74
C TRP A 486 4.18 23.76 1.03
N CYS A 487 3.07 23.11 1.39
CA CYS A 487 2.56 21.90 0.73
C CYS A 487 2.25 22.18 -0.75
N MET A 488 1.72 23.38 -1.03
CA MET A 488 1.48 23.83 -2.40
C MET A 488 2.77 24.01 -3.21
N LYS A 489 3.90 24.29 -2.55
CA LYS A 489 5.21 24.47 -3.18
C LYS A 489 5.97 23.15 -3.37
N ASN A 490 5.83 22.20 -2.44
CA ASN A 490 6.65 20.98 -2.39
C ASN A 490 5.89 19.67 -2.69
N GLY A 491 4.56 19.64 -2.54
CA GLY A 491 3.72 18.43 -2.69
C GLY A 491 2.51 18.59 -3.62
N GLY A 492 2.37 19.73 -4.31
CA GLY A 492 1.26 19.99 -5.24
C GLY A 492 -0.10 20.23 -4.57
N MET A 493 -1.14 20.47 -5.37
CA MET A 493 -2.49 20.78 -4.84
C MET A 493 -3.22 19.58 -4.25
N ASP A 494 -2.85 18.36 -4.61
CA ASP A 494 -3.46 17.16 -4.04
C ASP A 494 -3.02 16.96 -2.59
N SER A 495 -1.73 17.19 -2.29
CA SER A 495 -1.22 17.26 -0.92
C SER A 495 -1.93 18.35 -0.09
N VAL A 496 -2.19 19.53 -0.69
CA VAL A 496 -2.92 20.61 0.00
C VAL A 496 -4.38 20.24 0.27
N LYS A 497 -5.06 19.59 -0.68
CA LYS A 497 -6.46 19.14 -0.53
C LYS A 497 -6.60 18.01 0.46
N GLN A 498 -5.69 17.05 0.44
CA GLN A 498 -5.63 15.95 1.40
C GLN A 498 -5.35 16.50 2.79
N HIS A 499 -4.31 17.35 2.94
CA HIS A 499 -4.00 18.00 4.21
C HIS A 499 -5.17 18.86 4.73
N TYR A 500 -5.92 19.53 3.85
CA TYR A 500 -7.13 20.27 4.24
C TYR A 500 -8.30 19.37 4.63
N ARG A 501 -8.57 18.29 3.89
CA ARG A 501 -9.62 17.31 4.24
C ARG A 501 -9.30 16.60 5.55
N GLU A 502 -8.05 16.24 5.78
CA GLU A 502 -7.59 15.62 7.02
C GLU A 502 -7.59 16.62 8.17
N THR A 503 -7.24 17.90 7.94
CA THR A 503 -7.40 18.95 8.95
C THR A 503 -8.87 19.17 9.30
N LEU A 504 -9.76 19.20 8.30
CA LEU A 504 -11.21 19.24 8.52
C LEU A 504 -11.69 17.99 9.25
N LYS A 505 -11.29 16.80 8.84
CA LYS A 505 -11.70 15.53 9.47
C LYS A 505 -11.21 15.44 10.90
N ASN A 506 -9.96 15.84 11.17
CA ASN A 506 -9.40 15.89 12.52
C ASN A 506 -10.12 16.93 13.38
N GLU A 507 -10.47 18.10 12.83
CA GLU A 507 -11.19 19.14 13.57
C GLU A 507 -12.69 18.82 13.72
N GLU A 508 -13.30 18.11 12.77
CA GLU A 508 -14.66 17.55 12.86
C GLU A 508 -14.71 16.41 13.89
N TYR A 509 -13.69 15.56 13.93
CA TYR A 509 -13.54 14.51 14.94
C TYR A 509 -13.23 15.10 16.32
N LEU A 510 -12.42 16.15 16.41
CA LEU A 510 -12.25 16.91 17.66
C LEU A 510 -13.55 17.62 18.09
N ALA A 511 -14.48 17.88 17.16
CA ALA A 511 -15.79 18.46 17.44
C ALA A 511 -16.84 17.39 17.83
N ASP A 512 -16.72 16.16 17.33
CA ASP A 512 -17.53 15.00 17.71
C ASP A 512 -16.73 13.68 17.58
N PRO A 513 -16.01 13.27 18.65
CA PRO A 513 -15.14 12.08 18.61
C PRO A 513 -15.93 10.75 18.58
N SER A 514 -17.25 10.79 18.77
CA SER A 514 -18.10 9.61 18.93
C SER A 514 -18.51 8.94 17.61
N GLY A 515 -18.36 9.64 16.48
CA GLY A 515 -18.92 9.23 15.18
C GLY A 515 -18.42 7.91 14.57
N ASP A 516 -17.28 7.38 15.06
CA ASP A 516 -16.70 6.09 14.60
C ASP A 516 -17.02 4.91 15.55
N LEU A 517 -17.79 5.12 16.62
CA LEU A 517 -18.18 4.07 17.57
C LEU A 517 -19.51 3.43 17.17
N LYS A 518 -19.55 2.09 17.07
CA LYS A 518 -20.80 1.34 16.89
C LYS A 518 -21.39 1.08 18.27
N LEU A 519 -22.32 1.93 18.70
CA LEU A 519 -23.00 1.80 19.99
C LEU A 519 -24.45 1.33 19.81
N GLU A 520 -24.87 0.37 20.61
CA GLU A 520 -26.28 0.09 20.83
C GLU A 520 -26.89 1.23 21.64
N GLU A 521 -28.04 1.74 21.20
CA GLU A 521 -28.78 2.75 21.94
C GLU A 521 -29.21 2.20 23.31
N VAL A 522 -28.74 2.84 24.37
CA VAL A 522 -29.26 2.60 25.71
C VAL A 522 -30.36 3.62 25.97
N GLU A 523 -31.64 3.18 25.96
CA GLU A 523 -32.75 4.04 26.39
C GLU A 523 -32.54 4.46 27.85
N GLN A 524 -32.06 5.69 28.09
CA GLN A 524 -32.12 6.30 29.42
C GLN A 524 -33.59 6.58 29.75
N ARG A 525 -34.25 5.65 30.43
CA ARG A 525 -35.64 5.84 30.87
C ARG A 525 -35.68 6.86 32.00
N SER A 526 -36.54 7.87 31.85
CA SER A 526 -37.05 8.63 32.99
C SER A 526 -37.78 7.66 33.94
N ALA A 527 -37.76 7.96 35.24
CA ALA A 527 -38.32 7.12 36.31
C ALA A 527 -39.84 6.80 36.20
N GLU A 528 -40.51 7.21 35.11
CA GLU A 528 -41.96 7.15 34.91
C GLU A 528 -42.43 6.04 33.92
N LYS A 529 -41.54 5.33 33.20
CA LYS A 529 -41.93 4.19 32.34
C LYS A 529 -41.83 2.84 33.09
N ALA A 530 -42.87 2.01 33.00
CA ALA A 530 -42.91 0.66 33.60
C ALA A 530 -41.75 -0.23 33.12
N ALA A 531 -41.15 -1.02 34.04
CA ALA A 531 -40.05 -1.94 33.72
C ALA A 531 -40.49 -2.97 32.67
N LYS A 532 -39.68 -3.16 31.61
CA LYS A 532 -39.93 -4.18 30.58
C LYS A 532 -39.93 -5.56 31.22
N SER A 533 -40.88 -6.41 30.83
CA SER A 533 -40.83 -7.83 31.19
C SER A 533 -39.76 -8.57 30.38
N ALA A 534 -39.29 -9.73 30.86
CA ALA A 534 -38.29 -10.54 30.15
C ALA A 534 -38.73 -10.92 28.71
N LEU A 535 -40.04 -11.01 28.46
CA LEU A 535 -40.64 -11.36 27.16
C LEU A 535 -40.58 -10.21 26.12
N GLU A 536 -40.24 -8.99 26.54
CA GLU A 536 -40.14 -7.82 25.67
C GLU A 536 -38.73 -7.63 25.08
N TYR A 537 -37.74 -8.39 25.55
CA TYR A 537 -36.38 -8.40 24.98
C TYR A 537 -36.28 -9.41 23.85
N GLU A 538 -35.56 -9.04 22.80
CA GLU A 538 -35.19 -9.98 21.75
C GLU A 538 -34.31 -11.10 22.33
N ARG A 539 -34.56 -12.33 21.88
CA ARG A 539 -33.82 -13.49 22.37
C ARG A 539 -32.42 -13.51 21.76
N LEU A 540 -31.40 -13.50 22.60
CA LEU A 540 -30.01 -13.62 22.20
C LEU A 540 -29.56 -15.08 22.27
N VAL A 541 -28.75 -15.52 21.33
CA VAL A 541 -28.22 -16.90 21.30
C VAL A 541 -26.70 -16.86 21.30
N LEU A 542 -26.09 -17.42 22.34
CA LEU A 542 -24.64 -17.65 22.38
C LEU A 542 -24.32 -19.02 21.78
N ILE A 543 -23.26 -19.10 20.98
CA ILE A 543 -22.76 -20.38 20.47
C ILE A 543 -22.18 -21.17 21.63
N ARG A 544 -22.62 -22.42 21.78
CA ARG A 544 -22.10 -23.32 22.83
C ARG A 544 -20.85 -24.03 22.36
N TRP A 545 -19.72 -23.72 23.00
CA TRP A 545 -18.44 -24.41 22.78
C TRP A 545 -18.16 -25.43 23.88
N GLU A 546 -17.72 -26.63 23.52
CA GLU A 546 -17.34 -27.65 24.51
C GLU A 546 -16.07 -27.27 25.27
N LYS A 547 -15.10 -26.71 24.54
CA LYS A 547 -13.80 -26.24 25.05
C LYS A 547 -13.61 -24.77 24.64
N PRO A 548 -14.25 -23.81 25.33
CA PRO A 548 -14.03 -22.40 25.03
C PRO A 548 -12.57 -22.04 25.28
N LEU A 549 -12.00 -21.17 24.45
CA LEU A 549 -10.65 -20.64 24.68
C LEU A 549 -10.66 -19.59 25.80
N VAL A 550 -11.69 -18.72 25.81
CA VAL A 550 -11.85 -17.63 26.79
C VAL A 550 -13.15 -17.80 27.58
N SER A 551 -13.09 -17.65 28.90
CA SER A 551 -14.27 -17.48 29.75
C SER A 551 -14.45 -16.01 30.08
N ILE A 552 -15.49 -15.38 29.52
CA ILE A 552 -15.85 -13.98 29.79
C ILE A 552 -16.74 -13.96 31.04
N VAL A 553 -16.24 -13.35 32.12
CA VAL A 553 -16.94 -13.19 33.40
C VAL A 553 -17.45 -11.76 33.49
N ILE A 554 -18.78 -11.62 33.58
CA ILE A 554 -19.47 -10.33 33.65
C ILE A 554 -20.12 -10.18 35.04
N PRO A 555 -19.57 -9.36 35.94
CA PRO A 555 -20.20 -9.05 37.22
C PRO A 555 -21.41 -8.15 37.02
N VAL A 556 -22.54 -8.53 37.63
CA VAL A 556 -23.82 -7.83 37.46
C VAL A 556 -24.52 -7.62 38.80
N TYR A 557 -24.97 -6.39 39.05
CA TYR A 557 -25.93 -6.05 40.08
C TYR A 557 -26.98 -5.07 39.51
N ASN A 558 -28.13 -5.59 39.14
CA ASN A 558 -29.18 -4.87 38.39
C ASN A 558 -28.68 -4.28 37.05
N GLN A 559 -29.35 -3.23 36.55
CA GLN A 559 -29.04 -2.54 35.29
C GLN A 559 -29.07 -3.47 34.07
N PHE A 560 -30.12 -4.31 33.98
CA PHE A 560 -30.26 -5.31 32.92
C PHE A 560 -30.07 -4.77 31.49
N GLU A 561 -30.51 -3.55 31.18
CA GLU A 561 -30.33 -2.92 29.85
C GLU A 561 -28.85 -2.83 29.43
N TYR A 562 -27.95 -2.49 30.36
CA TYR A 562 -26.51 -2.45 30.09
C TYR A 562 -25.97 -3.86 29.85
N THR A 563 -26.34 -4.81 30.73
CA THR A 563 -25.94 -6.22 30.61
C THR A 563 -26.40 -6.83 29.27
N TYR A 564 -27.63 -6.54 28.86
CA TYR A 564 -28.20 -7.00 27.59
C TYR A 564 -27.39 -6.47 26.40
N ASN A 565 -27.11 -5.16 26.36
CA ASN A 565 -26.34 -4.55 25.29
C ASN A 565 -24.87 -4.97 25.29
N CYS A 566 -24.28 -5.22 26.48
CA CYS A 566 -22.95 -5.81 26.61
C CYS A 566 -22.90 -7.20 25.94
N VAL A 567 -23.80 -8.12 26.31
CA VAL A 567 -23.88 -9.47 25.71
C VAL A 567 -24.16 -9.39 24.21
N LYS A 568 -25.06 -8.51 23.77
CA LYS A 568 -25.36 -8.28 22.35
C LYS A 568 -24.12 -7.82 21.57
N SER A 569 -23.33 -6.90 22.14
CA SER A 569 -22.07 -6.45 21.52
C SER A 569 -21.03 -7.57 21.45
N ILE A 570 -20.94 -8.44 22.46
CA ILE A 570 -20.04 -9.62 22.45
C ILE A 570 -20.42 -10.57 21.30
N ILE A 571 -21.71 -10.88 21.13
CA ILE A 571 -22.20 -11.76 20.06
C ILE A 571 -21.82 -11.21 18.68
N ARG A 572 -21.98 -9.90 18.47
CA ARG A 572 -21.72 -9.24 17.19
C ARG A 572 -20.23 -9.12 16.85
N ASN A 573 -19.39 -8.88 17.84
CA ASN A 573 -18.06 -8.31 17.60
C ASN A 573 -16.87 -9.21 17.98
N SER A 574 -17.09 -10.41 18.53
CA SER A 574 -16.00 -11.25 19.05
C SER A 574 -15.26 -12.11 18.01
N GLY A 575 -15.68 -12.09 16.73
CA GLY A 575 -15.02 -12.82 15.63
C GLY A 575 -14.99 -14.34 15.85
N ASP A 576 -13.91 -14.98 15.40
CA ASP A 576 -13.76 -16.45 15.39
C ASP A 576 -13.22 -17.05 16.71
N VAL A 577 -13.00 -16.23 17.74
CA VAL A 577 -12.52 -16.73 19.03
C VAL A 577 -13.63 -17.54 19.71
N THR A 578 -13.31 -18.74 20.20
CA THR A 578 -14.27 -19.53 20.97
C THR A 578 -14.33 -19.05 22.42
N TYR A 579 -15.53 -18.74 22.91
CA TYR A 579 -15.71 -18.20 24.26
C TYR A 579 -16.97 -18.75 24.96
N GLU A 580 -17.02 -18.63 26.27
CA GLU A 580 -18.25 -18.75 27.05
C GLU A 580 -18.52 -17.46 27.82
N VAL A 581 -19.78 -17.16 28.10
CA VAL A 581 -20.18 -16.01 28.93
C VAL A 581 -20.74 -16.51 30.25
N ILE A 582 -20.14 -16.04 31.34
CA ILE A 582 -20.52 -16.31 32.72
C ILE A 582 -21.03 -15.00 33.33
N ILE A 583 -22.33 -14.95 33.64
CA ILE A 583 -22.95 -13.84 34.34
C ILE A 583 -22.81 -14.09 35.83
N ALA A 584 -21.95 -13.31 36.49
CA ALA A 584 -21.77 -13.32 37.92
C ALA A 584 -22.81 -12.38 38.56
N ASN A 585 -23.98 -12.91 38.86
CA ASN A 585 -25.13 -12.17 39.35
C ASN A 585 -25.07 -11.99 40.89
N ASP A 586 -24.88 -10.76 41.35
CA ASP A 586 -24.73 -10.43 42.76
C ASP A 586 -26.08 -10.16 43.44
N CYS A 587 -26.95 -11.17 43.47
CA CYS A 587 -28.32 -11.11 43.99
C CYS A 587 -29.21 -10.00 43.37
N SER A 588 -29.05 -9.69 42.07
CA SER A 588 -29.85 -8.66 41.37
C SER A 588 -31.33 -8.84 41.60
N THR A 589 -32.10 -7.75 41.66
CA THR A 589 -33.56 -7.72 41.88
C THR A 589 -34.39 -7.45 40.63
N ASP A 590 -33.76 -7.06 39.53
CA ASP A 590 -34.40 -6.78 38.25
C ASP A 590 -34.46 -8.00 37.32
N VAL A 591 -34.71 -7.76 36.03
CA VAL A 591 -34.85 -8.77 34.97
C VAL A 591 -33.61 -9.68 34.84
N THR A 592 -32.45 -9.29 35.38
CA THR A 592 -31.23 -10.11 35.40
C THR A 592 -31.46 -11.51 35.98
N LYS A 593 -32.37 -11.69 36.95
CA LYS A 593 -32.71 -13.02 37.50
C LYS A 593 -33.29 -13.98 36.44
N GLU A 594 -33.85 -13.44 35.38
CA GLU A 594 -34.50 -14.17 34.30
C GLU A 594 -33.65 -14.18 33.02
N ILE A 595 -32.37 -13.80 33.10
CA ILE A 595 -31.49 -13.66 31.94
C ILE A 595 -31.38 -14.95 31.10
N GLU A 596 -31.45 -16.14 31.70
CA GLU A 596 -31.42 -17.41 30.97
C GLU A 596 -32.64 -17.63 30.05
N LYS A 597 -33.74 -16.91 30.28
CA LYS A 597 -34.90 -16.91 29.38
C LYS A 597 -34.68 -16.03 28.14
N ILE A 598 -33.78 -15.04 28.26
CA ILE A 598 -33.52 -14.02 27.24
C ILE A 598 -32.26 -14.38 26.44
N VAL A 599 -31.23 -14.88 27.11
CA VAL A 599 -29.94 -15.23 26.53
C VAL A 599 -29.74 -16.75 26.62
N GLU A 600 -29.83 -17.44 25.48
CA GLU A 600 -29.59 -18.87 25.40
C GLU A 600 -28.10 -19.20 25.52
N ASN A 601 -27.78 -20.32 26.19
CA ASN A 601 -26.42 -20.82 26.46
C ASN A 601 -25.52 -19.94 27.36
N VAL A 602 -26.07 -18.90 27.98
CA VAL A 602 -25.37 -18.16 29.04
C VAL A 602 -25.25 -19.00 30.31
N ARG A 603 -24.19 -18.80 31.10
CA ARG A 603 -24.03 -19.44 32.41
C ARG A 603 -24.28 -18.43 33.52
N LEU A 604 -25.35 -18.61 34.29
CA LEU A 604 -25.67 -17.75 35.42
C LEU A 604 -25.12 -18.32 36.73
N ILE A 605 -24.26 -17.55 37.42
CA ILE A 605 -23.77 -17.86 38.77
C ILE A 605 -24.31 -16.78 39.71
N THR A 606 -25.16 -17.16 40.66
CA THR A 606 -25.87 -16.20 41.53
C THR A 606 -25.44 -16.34 42.99
N THR A 607 -25.15 -15.22 43.66
CA THR A 607 -24.90 -15.18 45.11
C THR A 607 -26.19 -15.02 45.91
N GLU A 608 -26.23 -15.54 47.14
CA GLU A 608 -27.40 -15.43 48.03
C GLU A 608 -27.58 -14.00 48.60
N GLN A 609 -26.48 -13.29 48.76
CA GLN A 609 -26.41 -11.94 49.31
C GLN A 609 -25.45 -11.09 48.49
N ASN A 610 -25.61 -9.76 48.54
CA ASN A 610 -24.76 -8.83 47.81
C ASN A 610 -23.33 -8.85 48.39
N VAL A 611 -22.41 -9.52 47.70
CA VAL A 611 -21.00 -9.67 48.09
C VAL A 611 -20.08 -8.67 47.39
N ARG A 612 -20.63 -7.81 46.52
CA ARG A 612 -19.92 -6.77 45.76
C ARG A 612 -18.96 -7.33 44.70
N PHE A 613 -18.37 -6.42 43.93
CA PHE A 613 -17.58 -6.70 42.72
C PHE A 613 -16.50 -7.77 42.94
N LEU A 614 -15.57 -7.52 43.87
CA LEU A 614 -14.38 -8.35 44.05
C LEU A 614 -14.71 -9.81 44.37
N LEU A 615 -15.53 -10.03 45.41
CA LEU A 615 -15.89 -11.38 45.87
C LEU A 615 -16.77 -12.10 44.84
N ASN A 616 -17.63 -11.37 44.13
CA ASN A 616 -18.46 -11.94 43.07
C ASN A 616 -17.62 -12.43 41.88
N CYS A 617 -16.64 -11.62 41.44
CA CYS A 617 -15.66 -12.02 40.41
C CYS A 617 -14.87 -13.27 40.84
N ASN A 618 -14.32 -13.30 42.05
CA ASN A 618 -13.61 -14.45 42.60
C ASN A 618 -14.47 -15.72 42.65
N ASN A 619 -15.75 -15.58 43.01
CA ASN A 619 -16.68 -16.70 43.04
C ASN A 619 -16.97 -17.24 41.63
N ALA A 620 -17.30 -16.37 40.69
CA ALA A 620 -17.64 -16.76 39.32
C ALA A 620 -16.45 -17.34 38.54
N ALA A 621 -15.24 -16.82 38.78
CA ALA A 621 -14.02 -17.30 38.13
C ALA A 621 -13.74 -18.79 38.39
N LYS A 622 -14.18 -19.36 39.52
CA LYS A 622 -14.06 -20.81 39.83
C LYS A 622 -14.82 -21.70 38.83
N HIS A 623 -15.78 -21.13 38.11
CA HIS A 623 -16.59 -21.84 37.13
C HIS A 623 -16.09 -21.68 35.69
N ALA A 624 -15.04 -20.89 35.45
CA ALA A 624 -14.44 -20.67 34.15
C ALA A 624 -13.78 -21.95 33.60
N ARG A 625 -14.04 -22.26 32.33
CA ARG A 625 -13.47 -23.43 31.63
C ARG A 625 -12.39 -23.06 30.61
N GLY A 626 -12.30 -21.78 30.25
CA GLY A 626 -11.36 -21.25 29.27
C GLY A 626 -9.91 -21.40 29.69
N LYS A 627 -9.00 -21.41 28.71
CA LYS A 627 -7.57 -21.24 28.95
C LYS A 627 -7.29 -19.87 29.57
N TYR A 628 -8.09 -18.87 29.20
CA TYR A 628 -8.03 -17.50 29.71
C TYR A 628 -9.34 -17.10 30.40
N ILE A 629 -9.23 -16.28 31.43
CA ILE A 629 -10.36 -15.62 32.09
C ILE A 629 -10.34 -14.16 31.68
N LEU A 630 -11.45 -13.65 31.17
CA LEU A 630 -11.62 -12.25 30.82
C LEU A 630 -12.69 -11.64 31.72
N PHE A 631 -12.33 -10.66 32.55
CA PHE A 631 -13.30 -9.87 33.32
C PHE A 631 -13.75 -8.68 32.48
N LEU A 632 -15.06 -8.55 32.30
CA LEU A 632 -15.69 -7.50 31.50
C LEU A 632 -16.86 -6.89 32.27
N ASN A 633 -16.83 -5.59 32.51
CA ASN A 633 -17.94 -4.92 33.21
C ASN A 633 -19.22 -4.94 32.37
N ASN A 634 -20.38 -4.97 33.05
CA ASN A 634 -21.68 -5.04 32.37
C ASN A 634 -22.09 -3.73 31.68
N ASP A 635 -21.50 -2.60 32.05
CA ASP A 635 -21.67 -1.28 31.44
C ASP A 635 -20.63 -1.02 30.33
N THR A 636 -20.30 -2.05 29.57
CA THR A 636 -19.39 -1.99 28.42
C THR A 636 -20.07 -2.40 27.12
N GLN A 637 -19.58 -1.86 26.00
CA GLN A 637 -19.91 -2.32 24.66
C GLN A 637 -18.62 -2.53 23.87
N VAL A 638 -18.34 -3.79 23.55
CA VAL A 638 -17.12 -4.19 22.87
C VAL A 638 -17.21 -3.89 21.37
N GLN A 639 -16.12 -3.44 20.75
CA GLN A 639 -16.10 -3.07 19.33
C GLN A 639 -15.64 -4.22 18.44
N GLU A 640 -15.80 -4.07 17.13
CA GLU A 640 -15.47 -5.08 16.12
C GLU A 640 -14.07 -5.67 16.32
N ASN A 641 -13.99 -7.01 16.31
CA ASN A 641 -12.75 -7.78 16.45
C ASN A 641 -11.95 -7.50 17.75
N TRP A 642 -12.59 -7.08 18.85
CA TRP A 642 -11.89 -6.73 20.08
C TRP A 642 -11.15 -7.90 20.77
N LEU A 643 -11.65 -9.13 20.66
CA LEU A 643 -11.19 -10.27 21.45
C LEU A 643 -9.94 -10.95 20.86
N GLN A 644 -9.90 -11.10 19.52
CA GLN A 644 -8.82 -11.78 18.83
C GLN A 644 -7.42 -11.15 19.06
N PRO A 645 -7.25 -9.81 19.06
CA PRO A 645 -5.97 -9.17 19.38
C PRO A 645 -5.47 -9.48 20.79
N LEU A 646 -6.37 -9.59 21.78
CA LEU A 646 -5.99 -9.96 23.15
C LEU A 646 -5.46 -11.40 23.20
N VAL A 647 -6.15 -12.32 22.53
CA VAL A 647 -5.73 -13.73 22.43
C VAL A 647 -4.38 -13.85 21.73
N ARG A 648 -4.20 -13.20 20.58
CA ARG A 648 -2.91 -13.23 19.84
C ARG A 648 -1.77 -12.68 20.69
N LEU A 649 -2.01 -11.60 21.42
CA LEU A 649 -0.97 -10.98 22.25
C LEU A 649 -0.60 -11.85 23.46
N ILE A 650 -1.57 -12.42 24.17
CA ILE A 650 -1.25 -13.27 25.33
C ILE A 650 -0.59 -14.58 24.90
N GLU A 651 -0.84 -15.06 23.68
CA GLU A 651 -0.22 -16.27 23.11
C GLU A 651 1.13 -16.03 22.43
N SER A 652 1.50 -14.77 22.13
CA SER A 652 2.75 -14.48 21.43
C SER A 652 4.00 -14.74 22.27
N ALA A 653 3.87 -14.75 23.60
CA ALA A 653 4.94 -15.12 24.51
C ALA A 653 4.40 -15.73 25.82
N ASP A 654 5.11 -16.73 26.34
CA ASP A 654 4.71 -17.45 27.56
C ASP A 654 4.83 -16.60 28.82
N ASP A 655 5.69 -15.56 28.79
CA ASP A 655 5.88 -14.62 29.89
C ASP A 655 4.83 -13.49 29.92
N ILE A 656 3.86 -13.46 29.00
CA ILE A 656 2.72 -12.52 29.08
C ILE A 656 1.60 -13.16 29.89
N GLY A 657 1.36 -12.64 31.10
CA GLY A 657 0.39 -13.19 32.05
C GLY A 657 -0.98 -12.53 31.97
N MET A 658 -1.02 -11.24 31.66
CA MET A 658 -2.23 -10.42 31.63
C MET A 658 -2.21 -9.42 30.47
N VAL A 659 -3.36 -9.24 29.80
CA VAL A 659 -3.54 -8.29 28.71
C VAL A 659 -4.82 -7.46 28.87
N GLY A 660 -4.80 -6.23 28.37
CA GLY A 660 -5.86 -5.25 28.56
C GLY A 660 -6.33 -4.56 27.28
N SER A 661 -7.62 -4.20 27.24
CA SER A 661 -8.20 -3.44 26.14
C SER A 661 -7.95 -1.93 26.26
N LYS A 662 -8.06 -1.22 25.13
CA LYS A 662 -8.22 0.22 25.06
C LYS A 662 -9.63 0.62 25.44
N LEU A 663 -9.74 1.41 26.50
CA LEU A 663 -11.02 1.90 27.02
C LEU A 663 -11.34 3.26 26.44
N ILE A 664 -12.57 3.41 25.94
CA ILE A 664 -13.07 4.62 25.29
C ILE A 664 -14.35 5.05 25.97
N TYR A 665 -14.51 6.35 26.21
CA TYR A 665 -15.78 6.90 26.69
C TYR A 665 -16.85 6.88 25.58
N PRO A 666 -18.15 6.90 25.92
CA PRO A 666 -19.23 6.94 24.92
C PRO A 666 -19.18 8.19 24.03
N ASP A 667 -18.55 9.27 24.48
CA ASP A 667 -18.32 10.50 23.71
C ASP A 667 -17.11 10.41 22.76
N GLY A 668 -16.45 9.24 22.68
CA GLY A 668 -15.34 8.96 21.78
C GLY A 668 -13.96 9.33 22.31
N PHE A 669 -13.85 9.99 23.46
CA PHE A 669 -12.56 10.29 24.07
C PHE A 669 -11.91 9.05 24.69
N LEU A 670 -10.58 9.03 24.72
CA LEU A 670 -9.84 7.97 25.39
C LEU A 670 -10.10 7.99 26.90
N GLN A 671 -10.43 6.83 27.47
CA GLN A 671 -10.52 6.65 28.92
C GLN A 671 -9.20 6.13 29.47
N GLU A 672 -8.64 5.09 28.84
CA GLU A 672 -7.39 4.46 29.28
C GLU A 672 -6.66 3.78 28.11
N ALA A 673 -5.35 4.02 28.02
CA ALA A 673 -4.41 3.33 27.14
C ALA A 673 -3.28 2.65 27.95
N GLY A 674 -3.70 1.84 28.93
CA GLY A 674 -2.87 1.32 30.02
C GLY A 674 -2.80 2.28 31.21
N GLY A 675 -2.54 1.73 32.38
CA GLY A 675 -2.36 2.48 33.62
C GLY A 675 -0.90 2.74 33.97
N ILE A 676 -0.62 3.89 34.59
CA ILE A 676 0.68 4.22 35.22
C ILE A 676 0.48 4.24 36.73
N VAL A 677 1.35 3.59 37.48
CA VAL A 677 1.41 3.71 38.94
C VAL A 677 2.65 4.48 39.33
N TRP A 678 2.50 5.43 40.23
CA TRP A 678 3.59 6.25 40.71
C TRP A 678 4.13 5.73 42.04
N LYS A 679 5.32 6.21 42.41
CA LYS A 679 6.01 5.86 43.65
C LYS A 679 5.20 6.14 44.92
N ASP A 680 4.29 7.11 44.86
CA ASP A 680 3.35 7.42 45.95
C ASP A 680 2.08 6.55 45.95
N ALA A 681 2.06 5.46 45.16
CA ALA A 681 0.91 4.60 44.88
C ALA A 681 -0.24 5.24 44.09
N SER A 682 -0.14 6.50 43.67
CA SER A 682 -1.21 7.09 42.86
C SER A 682 -1.22 6.47 41.47
N ALA A 683 -2.41 6.30 40.90
CA ALA A 683 -2.61 5.62 39.64
C ALA A 683 -3.24 6.57 38.61
N TRP A 684 -2.75 6.52 37.37
CA TRP A 684 -3.25 7.30 36.24
C TRP A 684 -3.78 6.37 35.15
N ASN A 685 -4.99 6.64 34.68
CA ASN A 685 -5.47 6.11 33.41
C ASN A 685 -4.79 6.89 32.28
N TYR A 686 -3.74 6.33 31.67
CA TYR A 686 -2.91 7.06 30.71
C TYR A 686 -3.74 7.45 29.48
N GLY A 687 -3.64 8.71 29.08
CA GLY A 687 -4.39 9.25 27.95
C GLY A 687 -5.85 9.62 28.24
N ASN A 688 -6.28 9.63 29.51
CA ASN A 688 -7.63 10.07 29.88
C ASN A 688 -8.01 11.43 29.23
N ARG A 689 -9.17 11.47 28.58
CA ARG A 689 -9.72 12.61 27.82
C ARG A 689 -8.85 13.07 26.63
N ARG A 690 -7.89 12.27 26.18
CA ARG A 690 -7.08 12.54 24.99
C ARG A 690 -7.72 11.95 23.73
N ASN A 691 -7.15 12.31 22.58
CA ASN A 691 -7.58 11.77 21.31
C ASN A 691 -7.14 10.30 21.22
N THR A 692 -8.08 9.42 20.89
CA THR A 692 -7.85 7.99 20.74
C THR A 692 -6.85 7.69 19.62
N GLU A 693 -6.73 8.53 18.60
CA GLU A 693 -5.86 8.28 17.43
C GLU A 693 -4.43 8.81 17.59
N ASP A 694 -4.11 9.50 18.68
CA ASP A 694 -2.74 9.98 18.94
C ASP A 694 -1.76 8.77 18.99
N PRO A 695 -0.58 8.87 18.38
CA PRO A 695 0.33 7.72 18.22
C PRO A 695 0.77 7.10 19.55
N GLU A 696 0.90 7.91 20.61
CA GLU A 696 1.32 7.48 21.95
C GLU A 696 0.38 6.46 22.63
N PHE A 697 -0.83 6.26 22.07
CA PHE A 697 -1.86 5.34 22.58
C PHE A 697 -2.14 4.15 21.66
N ASN A 698 -1.43 4.02 20.53
CA ASN A 698 -1.78 3.10 19.45
C ASN A 698 -0.73 2.03 19.11
N TYR A 699 0.20 1.75 20.03
CA TYR A 699 1.14 0.62 19.96
C TYR A 699 0.99 -0.31 21.17
N VAL A 700 1.37 -1.58 20.99
CA VAL A 700 1.38 -2.60 22.05
C VAL A 700 2.50 -2.28 23.03
N LYS A 701 2.20 -2.29 24.34
CA LYS A 701 3.20 -1.93 25.35
C LYS A 701 2.93 -2.57 26.69
N GLU A 702 3.96 -2.62 27.54
CA GLU A 702 3.78 -2.95 28.95
C GLU A 702 3.03 -1.83 29.68
N ALA A 703 2.26 -2.18 30.69
CA ALA A 703 1.55 -1.21 31.55
C ALA A 703 1.73 -1.58 33.03
N ASP A 704 1.53 -0.60 33.92
CA ASP A 704 1.59 -0.89 35.35
C ASP A 704 0.38 -1.66 35.85
N TYR A 705 -0.77 -1.32 35.31
CA TYR A 705 -2.02 -2.03 35.49
C TYR A 705 -2.93 -1.79 34.29
N ILE A 706 -4.03 -2.55 34.23
CA ILE A 706 -5.14 -2.32 33.32
C ILE A 706 -6.40 -2.26 34.19
N SER A 707 -7.28 -1.30 33.93
CA SER A 707 -8.57 -1.20 34.62
C SER A 707 -9.39 -2.47 34.47
N GLY A 708 -9.97 -2.97 35.58
CA GLY A 708 -10.80 -4.19 35.64
C GLY A 708 -12.07 -4.18 34.78
N ALA A 709 -12.32 -3.13 34.00
CA ALA A 709 -13.41 -3.02 33.06
C ALA A 709 -13.29 -3.98 31.86
N ALA A 710 -12.06 -4.30 31.41
CA ALA A 710 -11.79 -5.25 30.33
C ALA A 710 -10.34 -5.80 30.42
N ILE A 711 -10.16 -6.85 31.24
CA ILE A 711 -8.85 -7.49 31.46
C ILE A 711 -8.91 -8.99 31.20
N MET A 712 -7.87 -9.56 30.60
CA MET A 712 -7.75 -11.00 30.38
C MET A 712 -6.46 -11.54 31.00
N ILE A 713 -6.57 -12.64 31.74
CA ILE A 713 -5.47 -13.29 32.45
C ILE A 713 -5.44 -14.80 32.15
N ARG A 714 -4.25 -15.40 32.16
CA ARG A 714 -4.09 -16.87 32.11
C ARG A 714 -4.81 -17.50 33.30
N ARG A 715 -5.69 -18.48 33.05
CA ARG A 715 -6.42 -19.17 34.12
C ARG A 715 -5.47 -19.86 35.10
N SER A 716 -4.40 -20.47 34.61
CA SER A 716 -3.38 -21.11 35.45
C SER A 716 -2.70 -20.11 36.40
N LEU A 717 -2.40 -18.90 35.91
CA LEU A 717 -1.81 -17.84 36.74
C LEU A 717 -2.82 -17.28 37.74
N TRP A 718 -4.08 -17.11 37.33
CA TRP A 718 -5.16 -16.73 38.24
C TRP A 718 -5.33 -17.71 39.41
N GLU A 719 -5.29 -19.02 39.12
CA GLU A 719 -5.35 -20.09 40.12
C GLU A 719 -4.11 -20.08 41.04
N GLU A 720 -2.93 -19.75 40.52
CA GLU A 720 -1.69 -19.63 41.30
C GLU A 720 -1.72 -18.41 42.25
N ILE A 721 -2.19 -17.26 41.76
CA ILE A 721 -2.33 -16.02 42.55
C ILE A 721 -3.42 -16.18 43.63
N GLY A 722 -4.49 -16.92 43.33
CA GLY A 722 -5.63 -17.10 44.23
C GLY A 722 -6.79 -16.12 44.01
N GLY A 723 -6.76 -15.36 42.90
CA GLY A 723 -7.77 -14.38 42.51
C GLY A 723 -7.50 -12.96 43.03
N PHE A 724 -8.53 -12.10 42.99
CA PHE A 724 -8.41 -10.74 43.55
C PHE A 724 -8.21 -10.81 45.07
N ASP A 725 -7.33 -9.95 45.59
CA ASP A 725 -6.97 -9.93 47.00
C ASP A 725 -8.09 -9.31 47.86
N GLU A 726 -8.62 -10.10 48.79
CA GLU A 726 -9.75 -9.71 49.63
C GLU A 726 -9.45 -8.51 50.56
N ARG A 727 -8.18 -8.08 50.70
CA ARG A 727 -7.83 -6.82 51.39
C ARG A 727 -8.51 -5.59 50.79
N PHE A 728 -8.84 -5.64 49.50
CA PHE A 728 -9.40 -4.52 48.74
C PHE A 728 -10.93 -4.56 48.63
N VAL A 729 -11.62 -5.46 49.35
CA VAL A 729 -13.09 -5.48 49.41
C VAL A 729 -13.64 -4.11 49.86
N PRO A 730 -14.67 -3.56 49.19
CA PRO A 730 -15.47 -4.18 48.12
C PRO A 730 -14.98 -3.95 46.67
N ALA A 731 -14.15 -2.93 46.40
CA ALA A 731 -13.60 -2.56 45.09
C ALA A 731 -12.56 -1.41 45.21
N TYR A 732 -11.97 -1.02 44.08
CA TYR A 732 -10.80 -0.13 43.87
C TYR A 732 -9.46 -0.69 44.37
N TYR A 733 -8.44 -0.62 43.51
CA TYR A 733 -7.07 -1.16 43.65
C TYR A 733 -6.93 -2.68 43.52
N GLU A 734 -8.00 -3.45 43.37
CA GLU A 734 -7.95 -4.91 43.15
C GLU A 734 -7.30 -5.28 41.82
N ASP A 735 -7.54 -4.49 40.77
CA ASP A 735 -6.98 -4.65 39.44
C ASP A 735 -5.52 -4.17 39.39
N THR A 736 -5.21 -3.04 40.03
CA THR A 736 -3.83 -2.59 40.26
C THR A 736 -3.02 -3.63 41.03
N ASP A 737 -3.59 -4.19 42.10
CA ASP A 737 -2.95 -5.22 42.91
C ASP A 737 -2.71 -6.52 42.13
N LEU A 738 -3.70 -6.98 41.37
CA LEU A 738 -3.56 -8.15 40.51
C LEU A 738 -2.42 -7.96 39.51
N ALA A 739 -2.28 -6.78 38.91
CA ALA A 739 -1.18 -6.47 37.99
C ALA A 739 0.19 -6.58 38.66
N PHE A 740 0.31 -6.14 39.91
CA PHE A 740 1.55 -6.27 40.69
C PHE A 740 1.84 -7.73 41.07
N GLU A 741 0.82 -8.52 41.44
CA GLU A 741 1.01 -9.96 41.68
C GLU A 741 1.43 -10.70 40.39
N VAL A 742 0.80 -10.43 39.24
CA VAL A 742 1.20 -10.98 37.93
C VAL A 742 2.70 -10.76 37.68
N ARG A 743 3.18 -9.53 37.93
CA ARG A 743 4.61 -9.18 37.78
C ARG A 743 5.52 -9.84 38.80
N LYS A 744 5.08 -9.96 40.05
CA LYS A 744 5.79 -10.68 41.11
C LYS A 744 5.96 -12.17 40.79
N HIS A 745 5.02 -12.76 40.04
CA HIS A 745 5.11 -14.13 39.50
C HIS A 745 5.98 -14.24 38.22
N GLY A 746 6.63 -13.16 37.80
CA GLY A 746 7.56 -13.15 36.65
C GLY A 746 6.90 -12.93 35.29
N TYR A 747 5.62 -12.53 35.26
CA TYR A 747 4.89 -12.28 34.02
C TYR A 747 4.75 -10.78 33.71
N ARG A 748 4.57 -10.45 32.43
CA ARG A 748 4.28 -9.10 31.94
C ARG A 748 2.79 -8.81 31.89
N VAL A 749 2.48 -7.53 32.05
CA VAL A 749 1.14 -6.94 31.91
C VAL A 749 1.14 -6.05 30.68
N MET A 750 0.29 -6.36 29.69
CA MET A 750 0.35 -5.71 28.38
C MET A 750 -0.95 -4.97 28.03
N TYR A 751 -0.83 -3.84 27.36
CA TYR A 751 -1.90 -3.08 26.73
C TYR A 751 -2.01 -3.42 25.24
N GLN A 752 -3.23 -3.65 24.74
CA GLN A 752 -3.53 -3.98 23.35
C GLN A 752 -4.47 -2.93 22.71
N PRO A 753 -3.94 -1.98 21.90
CA PRO A 753 -4.73 -0.89 21.35
C PRO A 753 -5.79 -1.29 20.31
N LEU A 754 -5.63 -2.45 19.64
CA LEU A 754 -6.63 -2.95 18.67
C LEU A 754 -7.87 -3.53 19.36
N SER A 755 -7.77 -3.89 20.64
CA SER A 755 -8.92 -4.32 21.43
C SER A 755 -9.63 -3.09 21.98
N ARG A 756 -10.68 -2.61 21.30
CA ARG A 756 -11.41 -1.40 21.68
C ARG A 756 -12.69 -1.76 22.43
N VAL A 757 -12.87 -1.17 23.62
CA VAL A 757 -14.06 -1.35 24.46
C VAL A 757 -14.59 0.01 24.89
N VAL A 758 -15.87 0.27 24.65
CA VAL A 758 -16.54 1.48 25.14
C VAL A 758 -17.11 1.21 26.52
N HIS A 759 -16.83 2.07 27.49
CA HIS A 759 -17.22 1.87 28.88
C HIS A 759 -17.98 3.10 29.41
N PHE A 760 -19.21 2.86 29.88
CA PHE A 760 -20.17 3.89 30.30
C PHE A 760 -19.99 4.26 31.79
N GLU A 761 -18.76 4.59 32.19
CA GLU A 761 -18.34 4.79 33.59
C GLU A 761 -19.34 5.57 34.47
N GLY A 762 -19.58 5.08 35.70
CA GLY A 762 -20.37 5.79 36.73
C GLY A 762 -21.82 5.32 36.89
N ILE A 763 -22.25 4.30 36.12
CA ILE A 763 -23.61 3.76 36.12
C ILE A 763 -23.79 2.64 37.15
N SER A 764 -22.75 1.82 37.33
CA SER A 764 -22.71 0.70 38.26
C SER A 764 -22.39 1.11 39.72
N ASN A 765 -21.69 2.24 39.94
CA ASN A 765 -21.10 2.58 41.26
C ASN A 765 -21.53 3.93 41.90
N GLY A 766 -22.36 4.74 41.24
CA GLY A 766 -22.86 6.02 41.78
C GLY A 766 -21.78 7.13 41.89
N THR A 767 -22.21 8.39 41.81
CA THR A 767 -21.32 9.56 41.68
C THR A 767 -21.01 10.29 43.01
N ASP A 768 -21.51 9.80 44.14
CA ASP A 768 -21.39 10.49 45.44
C ASP A 768 -20.04 10.19 46.13
N VAL A 769 -19.22 11.22 46.28
CA VAL A 769 -17.84 11.15 46.80
C VAL A 769 -17.79 11.22 48.34
N GLN A 770 -18.89 11.62 49.00
CA GLN A 770 -18.91 11.77 50.47
C GLN A 770 -19.50 10.57 51.22
N ASN A 771 -20.32 9.72 50.59
CA ASN A 771 -20.93 8.54 51.22
C ASN A 771 -21.00 7.28 50.32
N GLY A 772 -20.36 7.28 49.15
CA GLY A 772 -20.41 6.18 48.15
C GLY A 772 -19.17 5.28 48.09
N LEU A 773 -19.18 4.32 47.16
CA LEU A 773 -18.10 3.34 46.93
C LEU A 773 -16.71 3.99 46.72
N LYS A 774 -16.65 5.23 46.23
CA LYS A 774 -15.41 6.00 45.99
C LYS A 774 -14.60 6.30 47.27
N HIS A 775 -15.19 6.27 48.46
CA HIS A 775 -14.42 6.42 49.71
C HIS A 775 -13.38 5.28 49.87
N TYR A 776 -13.69 4.07 49.38
CA TYR A 776 -12.76 2.95 49.42
C TYR A 776 -11.52 3.18 48.57
N GLN A 777 -11.54 4.07 47.57
CA GLN A 777 -10.36 4.44 46.80
C GLN A 777 -9.25 5.02 47.69
N GLN A 778 -9.59 5.84 48.69
CA GLN A 778 -8.61 6.38 49.63
C GLN A 778 -8.13 5.35 50.66
N VAL A 779 -9.04 4.51 51.17
CA VAL A 779 -8.72 3.48 52.15
C VAL A 779 -7.83 2.40 51.52
N ASN A 780 -8.18 1.94 50.31
CA ASN A 780 -7.46 0.90 49.59
C ASN A 780 -6.15 1.42 48.99
N PHE A 781 -6.06 2.70 48.61
CA PHE A 781 -4.79 3.34 48.26
C PHE A 781 -3.73 3.14 49.36
N GLN A 782 -4.09 3.41 50.62
CA GLN A 782 -3.15 3.25 51.74
C GLN A 782 -2.73 1.79 51.93
N LYS A 783 -3.68 0.84 51.84
CA LYS A 783 -3.38 -0.60 51.92
C LYS A 783 -2.46 -1.06 50.78
N PHE A 784 -2.70 -0.55 49.57
CA PHE A 784 -1.89 -0.87 48.39
C PHE A 784 -0.46 -0.33 48.55
N TYR A 785 -0.33 0.94 48.97
CA TYR A 785 0.97 1.54 49.27
C TYR A 785 1.74 0.73 50.33
N GLU A 786 1.10 0.34 51.42
CA GLU A 786 1.72 -0.47 52.47
C GLU A 786 2.14 -1.86 51.98
N LYS A 787 1.31 -2.52 51.16
CA LYS A 787 1.60 -3.85 50.60
C LYS A 787 2.80 -3.81 49.64
N TRP A 788 2.87 -2.78 48.79
CA TRP A 788 3.83 -2.70 47.68
C TRP A 788 4.91 -1.65 47.87
N HIS A 789 5.05 -1.09 49.07
CA HIS A 789 5.97 0.01 49.39
C HIS A 789 7.36 -0.21 48.77
N ASP A 790 7.95 -1.38 48.99
CA ASP A 790 9.32 -1.67 48.55
C ASP A 790 9.42 -1.77 47.01
N VAL A 791 8.37 -2.26 46.34
CA VAL A 791 8.30 -2.32 44.87
C VAL A 791 8.05 -0.93 44.27
N LEU A 792 7.20 -0.12 44.91
CA LEU A 792 6.96 1.26 44.50
C LEU A 792 8.23 2.11 44.63
N GLU A 793 8.97 1.95 45.73
CA GLU A 793 10.26 2.63 45.95
C GLU A 793 11.34 2.20 44.95
N ALA A 794 11.46 0.90 44.69
CA ALA A 794 12.52 0.35 43.86
C ALA A 794 12.27 0.43 42.35
N GLU A 795 11.00 0.46 41.93
CA GLU A 795 10.63 0.25 40.51
C GLU A 795 9.80 1.36 39.88
N HIS A 796 9.24 2.30 40.66
CA HIS A 796 8.35 3.33 40.13
C HIS A 796 8.92 4.73 40.36
N GLU A 797 8.54 5.66 39.50
CA GLU A 797 9.05 7.02 39.50
C GLU A 797 8.18 7.99 40.31
N VAL A 798 8.73 9.15 40.61
CA VAL A 798 7.98 10.25 41.21
C VAL A 798 6.88 10.68 40.24
N ASN A 799 5.71 10.97 40.79
CA ASN A 799 4.51 11.29 40.05
C ASN A 799 4.75 12.39 39.00
N ALA A 800 4.40 12.09 37.75
CA ALA A 800 4.43 12.99 36.61
C ALA A 800 5.81 13.51 36.16
N GLU A 801 6.92 13.00 36.71
CA GLU A 801 8.25 13.50 36.33
C GLU A 801 8.72 12.98 34.96
N ASN A 802 8.81 11.66 34.73
CA ASN A 802 9.17 11.10 33.42
C ASN A 802 8.05 10.23 32.84
N VAL A 803 6.97 10.89 32.42
CA VAL A 803 5.84 10.22 31.74
C VAL A 803 6.29 9.46 30.48
N PHE A 804 7.34 9.93 29.80
CA PHE A 804 7.85 9.32 28.56
C PHE A 804 8.25 7.85 28.74
N THR A 805 8.91 7.52 29.85
CA THR A 805 9.38 6.16 30.17
C THR A 805 8.39 5.39 31.05
N ALA A 806 7.55 6.10 31.80
CA ALA A 806 6.54 5.48 32.66
C ALA A 806 5.36 4.88 31.84
N LYS A 807 4.96 5.52 30.73
CA LYS A 807 3.78 5.13 29.91
C LYS A 807 3.82 3.71 29.33
N ASP A 808 4.99 3.10 29.26
CA ASP A 808 5.28 1.80 28.64
C ASP A 808 6.28 0.97 29.46
N ARG A 809 6.54 1.36 30.72
CA ARG A 809 7.52 0.75 31.63
C ARG A 809 8.93 0.60 31.02
N SER A 810 9.32 1.50 30.12
CA SER A 810 10.60 1.43 29.42
C SER A 810 11.77 2.10 30.17
N GLY A 811 11.58 2.56 31.42
CA GLY A 811 12.64 3.27 32.18
C GLY A 811 13.92 2.47 32.44
N ARG A 812 13.85 1.13 32.39
CA ARG A 812 15.02 0.23 32.48
C ARG A 812 15.50 -0.28 31.12
N LYS A 813 14.79 0.04 30.03
CA LYS A 813 15.14 -0.36 28.66
C LYS A 813 16.02 0.69 28.02
N LYS A 814 16.78 0.28 27.01
CA LYS A 814 17.49 1.20 26.13
C LYS A 814 16.57 1.70 25.03
N HIS A 815 16.64 3.01 24.76
CA HIS A 815 15.75 3.66 23.81
C HIS A 815 16.47 3.92 22.49
N MET A 816 15.82 3.55 21.39
CA MET A 816 16.33 3.75 20.04
C MET A 816 15.35 4.54 19.18
N LEU A 817 15.81 5.67 18.64
CA LEU A 817 15.06 6.42 17.64
C LEU A 817 15.52 6.00 16.24
N VAL A 818 14.62 5.50 15.40
CA VAL A 818 14.89 5.18 14.00
C VAL A 818 14.20 6.20 13.10
N VAL A 819 14.92 6.76 12.13
CA VAL A 819 14.39 7.75 11.18
C VAL A 819 14.60 7.27 9.76
N ASP A 820 13.50 7.18 8.99
CA ASP A 820 13.51 6.85 7.56
C ASP A 820 12.55 7.78 6.77
N HIS A 821 12.49 7.65 5.45
CA HIS A 821 11.64 8.47 4.58
C HIS A 821 10.14 8.30 4.88
N TYR A 822 9.70 7.06 5.10
CA TYR A 822 8.33 6.69 5.47
C TYR A 822 8.33 5.31 6.15
N VAL A 823 7.20 4.90 6.72
CA VAL A 823 7.03 3.57 7.32
C VAL A 823 7.34 2.47 6.29
N PRO A 824 8.25 1.52 6.57
CA PRO A 824 8.75 0.59 5.56
C PRO A 824 7.65 -0.29 4.95
N HIS A 825 7.51 -0.26 3.62
CA HIS A 825 6.67 -1.18 2.86
C HIS A 825 7.48 -2.44 2.52
N HIS A 826 7.52 -3.38 3.47
CA HIS A 826 8.49 -4.50 3.46
C HIS A 826 8.31 -5.51 2.33
N ASP A 827 7.15 -5.51 1.68
CA ASP A 827 6.76 -6.36 0.54
C ASP A 827 6.88 -5.64 -0.83
N GLN A 828 7.16 -4.34 -0.86
CA GLN A 828 7.18 -3.54 -2.09
C GLN A 828 8.60 -3.21 -2.59
N ASP A 829 9.57 -3.03 -1.69
CA ASP A 829 10.95 -2.75 -2.06
C ASP A 829 11.97 -3.29 -1.05
N ALA A 830 13.19 -3.56 -1.54
CA ALA A 830 14.25 -4.17 -0.74
C ALA A 830 14.74 -3.28 0.41
N GLY A 831 14.68 -1.95 0.26
CA GLY A 831 15.06 -1.01 1.33
C GLY A 831 14.04 -1.04 2.46
N GLY A 832 12.75 -1.05 2.13
CA GLY A 832 11.65 -1.27 3.08
C GLY A 832 11.80 -2.59 3.83
N LYS A 833 12.06 -3.69 3.11
CA LYS A 833 12.28 -5.03 3.70
C LYS A 833 13.43 -5.03 4.71
N CYS A 834 14.57 -4.47 4.32
CA CYS A 834 15.75 -4.33 5.17
C CYS A 834 15.43 -3.52 6.44
N THR A 835 14.87 -2.32 6.30
CA THR A 835 14.50 -1.46 7.44
C THR A 835 13.57 -2.16 8.41
N PHE A 836 12.56 -2.86 7.90
CA PHE A 836 11.61 -3.63 8.71
C PHE A 836 12.29 -4.75 9.51
N MET A 837 13.17 -5.54 8.88
CA MET A 837 13.93 -6.61 9.55
C MET A 837 14.84 -6.06 10.66
N TYR A 838 15.46 -4.89 10.46
CA TYR A 838 16.25 -4.23 11.51
C TYR A 838 15.38 -3.71 12.66
N LEU A 839 14.21 -3.13 12.37
CA LEU A 839 13.26 -2.73 13.40
C LEU A 839 12.84 -3.93 14.27
N GLN A 840 12.51 -5.06 13.64
CA GLN A 840 12.22 -6.31 14.36
C GLN A 840 13.40 -6.78 15.21
N THR A 841 14.61 -6.72 14.65
CA THR A 841 15.85 -7.09 15.36
C THR A 841 16.08 -6.20 16.57
N PHE A 842 15.88 -4.88 16.47
CA PHE A 842 16.03 -3.97 17.61
C PHE A 842 15.02 -4.28 18.72
N VAL A 843 13.76 -4.58 18.38
CA VAL A 843 12.76 -5.00 19.37
C VAL A 843 13.18 -6.32 20.06
N LYS A 844 13.66 -7.30 19.29
CA LYS A 844 14.15 -8.60 19.83
C LYS A 844 15.38 -8.47 20.70
N MET A 845 16.25 -7.52 20.38
CA MET A 845 17.40 -7.12 21.20
C MET A 845 16.99 -6.43 22.51
N GLY A 846 15.70 -6.10 22.70
CA GLY A 846 15.17 -5.52 23.93
C GLY A 846 15.12 -3.99 23.96
N PHE A 847 15.35 -3.32 22.81
CA PHE A 847 15.22 -1.87 22.72
C PHE A 847 13.75 -1.44 22.75
N GLN A 848 13.48 -0.32 23.43
CA GLN A 848 12.26 0.45 23.20
C GLN A 848 12.47 1.30 21.94
N VAL A 849 11.74 1.00 20.87
CA VAL A 849 11.95 1.62 19.57
C VAL A 849 10.87 2.67 19.30
N THR A 850 11.31 3.88 18.96
CA THR A 850 10.47 4.94 18.39
C THR A 850 10.85 5.14 16.93
N PHE A 851 9.85 5.20 16.04
CA PHE A 851 10.07 5.35 14.60
C PHE A 851 9.50 6.67 14.08
N ILE A 852 10.28 7.37 13.25
CA ILE A 852 9.85 8.54 12.49
C ILE A 852 9.97 8.24 10.99
N GLY A 853 8.83 8.25 10.31
CA GLY A 853 8.80 8.48 8.86
C GLY A 853 8.80 9.98 8.59
N ASP A 854 9.72 10.48 7.76
CA ASP A 854 9.86 11.92 7.45
C ASP A 854 8.59 12.56 6.86
N ASN A 855 7.70 11.76 6.27
CA ASN A 855 6.39 12.20 5.81
C ASN A 855 5.32 12.30 6.92
N PHE A 856 5.59 11.78 8.12
CA PHE A 856 4.69 11.71 9.29
C PHE A 856 3.30 11.11 8.95
N TYR A 857 3.25 10.23 7.96
CA TYR A 857 2.00 9.63 7.49
C TYR A 857 1.85 8.20 8.01
N LYS A 858 0.63 7.87 8.44
CA LYS A 858 0.22 6.53 8.90
C LYS A 858 -0.11 5.65 7.70
N HIS A 859 0.92 5.09 7.06
CA HIS A 859 0.75 4.12 5.96
C HIS A 859 0.24 2.80 6.54
N GLU A 860 -0.97 2.40 6.17
CA GLU A 860 -1.57 1.12 6.57
C GLU A 860 -1.43 0.08 5.46
N PRO A 861 -1.24 -1.21 5.80
CA PRO A 861 -1.26 -1.79 7.16
C PRO A 861 0.06 -1.67 7.94
N TYR A 862 1.14 -1.19 7.31
CA TYR A 862 2.50 -1.23 7.85
C TYR A 862 2.68 -0.51 9.19
N THR A 863 1.97 0.60 9.41
CA THR A 863 2.03 1.32 10.69
C THR A 863 1.43 0.48 11.82
N THR A 864 0.29 -0.16 11.56
CA THR A 864 -0.32 -1.09 12.51
C THR A 864 0.61 -2.26 12.81
N GLU A 865 1.29 -2.82 11.81
CA GLU A 865 2.26 -3.91 12.01
C GLU A 865 3.39 -3.51 12.97
N LEU A 866 4.05 -2.37 12.74
CA LEU A 866 5.09 -1.88 13.65
C LEU A 866 4.55 -1.61 15.07
N ASN A 867 3.37 -1.00 15.15
CA ASN A 867 2.70 -0.74 16.43
C ASN A 867 2.40 -2.04 17.19
N GLN A 868 2.02 -3.13 16.49
CA GLN A 868 1.78 -4.44 17.10
C GLN A 868 3.06 -5.14 17.56
N MET A 869 4.22 -4.78 17.01
CA MET A 869 5.53 -5.20 17.53
C MET A 869 5.96 -4.42 18.78
N GLY A 870 5.21 -3.36 19.14
CA GLY A 870 5.51 -2.47 20.26
C GLY A 870 6.41 -1.29 19.92
N ILE A 871 6.54 -0.99 18.63
CA ILE A 871 7.26 0.20 18.14
C ILE A 871 6.32 1.40 18.17
N GLU A 872 6.74 2.51 18.77
CA GLU A 872 5.97 3.75 18.73
C GLU A 872 6.24 4.51 17.43
N VAL A 873 5.27 4.52 16.51
CA VAL A 873 5.38 5.27 15.24
C VAL A 873 4.82 6.68 15.41
N LEU A 874 5.65 7.71 15.18
CA LEU A 874 5.20 9.10 15.25
C LEU A 874 4.59 9.55 13.91
N TYR A 875 3.30 9.86 13.93
CA TYR A 875 2.55 10.29 12.75
C TYR A 875 1.58 11.45 13.09
N GLY A 876 1.07 12.11 12.05
CA GLY A 876 0.04 13.12 12.16
C GLY A 876 0.55 14.57 12.21
N ASN A 877 -0.39 15.50 12.10
CA ASN A 877 -0.12 16.93 11.91
C ASN A 877 0.66 17.57 13.06
N TYR A 878 0.48 17.10 14.29
CA TYR A 878 1.23 17.62 15.42
C TYR A 878 2.74 17.38 15.23
N TYR A 879 3.14 16.13 14.96
CA TYR A 879 4.54 15.76 14.79
C TYR A 879 5.13 16.39 13.53
N TYR A 880 4.42 16.36 12.40
CA TYR A 880 4.83 17.05 11.17
C TYR A 880 5.20 18.52 11.40
N ASN A 881 4.44 19.24 12.23
CA ASN A 881 4.64 20.67 12.48
C ASN A 881 5.62 21.00 13.59
N ASN A 882 5.98 20.03 14.43
CA ASN A 882 6.73 20.27 15.66
C ASN A 882 7.88 19.29 15.87
N TRP A 883 8.22 18.42 14.91
CA TRP A 883 9.26 17.40 15.05
C TRP A 883 10.61 17.94 15.53
N GLN A 884 11.01 19.14 15.11
CA GLN A 884 12.25 19.78 15.58
C GLN A 884 12.21 20.12 17.08
N GLN A 885 11.06 20.64 17.53
CA GLN A 885 10.83 20.97 18.94
C GLN A 885 10.69 19.69 19.76
N TRP A 886 9.96 18.71 19.23
CA TRP A 886 9.82 17.39 19.85
C TRP A 886 11.18 16.72 20.02
N LEU A 887 12.06 16.74 19.01
CA LEU A 887 13.42 16.22 19.14
C LEU A 887 14.19 17.00 20.20
N LYS A 888 14.11 18.34 20.22
CA LYS A 888 14.77 19.12 21.26
C LYS A 888 14.32 18.75 22.67
N GLU A 889 13.04 18.45 22.84
CA GLU A 889 12.43 18.11 24.13
C GLU A 889 12.70 16.65 24.53
N ASN A 890 12.75 15.70 23.59
CA ASN A 890 12.75 14.27 23.88
C ASN A 890 14.06 13.55 23.52
N SER A 891 14.99 14.20 22.82
CA SER A 891 16.27 13.58 22.39
C SER A 891 17.13 13.04 23.52
N HIS A 892 16.90 13.50 24.76
CA HIS A 892 17.63 13.08 25.94
C HIS A 892 17.19 11.71 26.48
N TYR A 893 16.03 11.19 26.05
CA TYR A 893 15.56 9.84 26.39
C TYR A 893 16.21 8.75 25.55
N PHE A 894 16.69 9.08 24.35
CA PHE A 894 17.28 8.09 23.45
C PHE A 894 18.74 7.82 23.81
N ASP A 895 19.10 6.54 23.91
CA ASP A 895 20.49 6.08 24.01
C ASP A 895 21.14 5.97 22.62
N TYR A 896 20.33 5.65 21.61
CA TYR A 896 20.77 5.40 20.24
C TYR A 896 19.85 6.09 19.23
N ILE A 897 20.43 6.66 18.17
CA ILE A 897 19.67 7.24 17.05
C ILE A 897 20.18 6.62 15.75
N TYR A 898 19.27 6.01 14.99
CA TYR A 898 19.57 5.30 13.76
C TYR A 898 18.96 6.05 12.56
N LEU A 899 19.82 6.78 11.85
CA LEU A 899 19.42 7.58 10.69
C LEU A 899 19.62 6.80 9.40
N GLN A 900 18.62 6.82 8.53
CA GLN A 900 18.66 6.13 7.25
C GLN A 900 18.46 7.09 6.08
N ARG A 901 19.05 6.72 4.93
CA ARG A 901 18.98 7.41 3.62
C ARG A 901 19.56 8.83 3.62
N PRO A 902 20.38 9.18 2.62
CA PRO A 902 21.13 10.45 2.64
C PRO A 902 20.24 11.70 2.60
N HIS A 903 19.20 11.69 1.76
CA HIS A 903 18.30 12.83 1.57
C HIS A 903 17.36 13.09 2.76
N ILE A 904 17.19 12.10 3.65
CA ILE A 904 16.41 12.23 4.88
C ILE A 904 17.32 12.60 6.03
N SER A 905 18.36 11.78 6.28
CA SER A 905 19.28 11.91 7.40
C SER A 905 19.89 13.30 7.52
N ILE A 906 20.17 13.96 6.40
CA ILE A 906 20.77 15.31 6.38
C ILE A 906 19.88 16.37 7.04
N LYS A 907 18.56 16.16 7.08
CA LYS A 907 17.60 17.06 7.76
C LYS A 907 17.66 16.94 9.29
N TYR A 908 18.05 15.77 9.80
CA TYR A 908 17.97 15.41 11.22
C TYR A 908 19.33 15.49 11.93
N ILE A 909 20.42 15.13 11.25
CA ILE A 909 21.72 14.86 11.88
C ILE A 909 22.24 16.01 12.73
N ASP A 910 22.10 17.26 12.27
CA ASP A 910 22.58 18.44 13.02
C ASP A 910 21.75 18.72 14.27
N LEU A 911 20.44 18.43 14.23
CA LEU A 911 19.56 18.62 15.38
C LEU A 911 19.80 17.55 16.43
N VAL A 912 19.92 16.29 16.03
CA VAL A 912 20.16 15.18 16.98
C VAL A 912 21.54 15.31 17.61
N LYS A 913 22.58 15.70 16.87
CA LYS A 913 23.91 15.98 17.45
C LYS A 913 23.88 17.14 18.45
N LYS A 914 23.00 18.11 18.23
CA LYS A 914 22.92 19.30 19.07
C LYS A 914 22.17 19.04 20.38
N TYR A 915 21.09 18.25 20.33
CA TYR A 915 20.17 18.08 21.47
C TYR A 915 20.20 16.70 22.13
N SER A 916 20.80 15.70 21.48
CA SER A 916 20.98 14.37 22.05
C SER A 916 22.41 14.13 22.54
N ARG A 917 22.55 13.19 23.46
CA ARG A 917 23.83 12.54 23.79
C ARG A 917 23.89 11.10 23.29
N ALA A 918 22.86 10.66 22.56
CA ALA A 918 22.78 9.34 21.99
C ALA A 918 23.95 9.07 21.04
N LYS A 919 24.34 7.80 20.94
CA LYS A 919 25.26 7.35 19.90
C LYS A 919 24.50 7.29 18.57
N ILE A 920 25.00 7.99 17.56
CA ILE A 920 24.33 8.20 16.27
C ILE A 920 24.90 7.23 15.23
N PHE A 921 24.01 6.46 14.64
CA PHE A 921 24.28 5.57 13.52
C PHE A 921 23.77 6.22 12.24
N TYR A 922 24.57 6.13 11.18
CA TYR A 922 24.09 6.40 9.83
C TYR A 922 24.16 5.13 9.00
N PHE A 923 23.02 4.71 8.47
CA PHE A 923 22.91 3.56 7.60
C PHE A 923 22.70 3.99 6.14
N ALA A 924 23.71 3.69 5.32
CA ALA A 924 23.64 3.83 3.87
C ALA A 924 23.22 2.48 3.26
N HIS A 925 21.95 2.39 2.83
CA HIS A 925 21.41 1.25 2.09
C HIS A 925 22.23 0.97 0.82
N ASP A 926 22.60 2.03 0.11
CA ASP A 926 23.55 2.06 -0.98
C ASP A 926 24.29 3.42 -1.01
N LEU A 927 25.43 3.46 -1.70
CA LEU A 927 26.18 4.69 -1.92
C LEU A 927 25.77 5.28 -3.28
N HIS A 928 24.87 6.26 -3.24
CA HIS A 928 24.30 6.93 -4.42
C HIS A 928 25.40 7.51 -5.32
N HIS A 929 26.46 8.08 -4.74
CA HIS A 929 27.55 8.63 -5.55
C HIS A 929 28.26 7.58 -6.40
N ILE A 930 28.38 6.34 -5.91
CA ILE A 930 28.99 5.24 -6.66
C ILE A 930 28.05 4.78 -7.76
N ARG A 931 26.77 4.61 -7.42
CA ARG A 931 25.75 4.18 -8.37
C ARG A 931 25.66 5.12 -9.56
N GLU A 932 25.57 6.43 -9.32
CA GLU A 932 25.46 7.43 -10.39
C GLU A 932 26.78 7.61 -11.16
N TYR A 933 27.94 7.44 -10.51
CA TYR A 933 29.23 7.47 -11.22
C TYR A 933 29.37 6.31 -12.21
N ARG A 934 28.94 5.11 -11.81
CA ARG A 934 28.95 3.93 -12.70
C ARG A 934 27.95 4.05 -13.84
N GLU A 935 26.79 4.64 -13.57
CA GLU A 935 25.84 4.97 -14.63
C GLU A 935 26.48 5.91 -15.65
N TYR A 936 27.21 6.94 -15.19
CA TYR A 936 28.02 7.79 -16.06
C TYR A 936 29.08 7.02 -16.86
N GLU A 937 29.83 6.11 -16.24
CA GLU A 937 30.84 5.29 -16.96
C GLU A 937 30.22 4.46 -18.09
N MET A 938 28.97 4.01 -17.91
CA MET A 938 28.24 3.21 -18.89
C MET A 938 27.56 4.05 -19.98
N THR A 939 26.90 5.14 -19.60
CA THR A 939 26.08 5.94 -20.53
C THR A 939 26.84 7.10 -21.16
N GLY A 940 27.94 7.54 -20.54
CA GLY A 940 28.64 8.77 -20.87
C GLY A 940 27.89 10.05 -20.46
N ASP A 941 26.80 9.93 -19.69
CA ASP A 941 25.92 11.06 -19.33
C ASP A 941 26.56 11.96 -18.26
N GLN A 942 26.97 13.15 -18.69
CA GLN A 942 27.65 14.13 -17.85
C GLN A 942 26.80 14.62 -16.65
N GLU A 943 25.47 14.58 -16.74
CA GLU A 943 24.59 14.97 -15.63
C GLU A 943 24.71 14.00 -14.45
N LYS A 944 24.89 12.71 -14.76
CA LYS A 944 25.13 11.66 -13.75
C LYS A 944 26.46 11.86 -13.03
N LEU A 945 27.49 12.37 -13.72
CA LEU A 945 28.76 12.72 -13.08
C LEU A 945 28.61 13.86 -12.08
N GLU A 946 27.90 14.92 -12.44
CA GLU A 946 27.67 16.07 -11.53
C GLU A 946 26.77 15.68 -10.35
N SER A 947 25.72 14.90 -10.61
CA SER A 947 24.85 14.39 -9.55
C SER A 947 25.60 13.44 -8.59
N SER A 948 26.49 12.58 -9.10
CA SER A 948 27.40 11.76 -8.29
C SER A 948 28.27 12.60 -7.35
N LYS A 949 28.90 13.68 -7.83
CA LYS A 949 29.69 14.59 -7.00
C LYS A 949 28.87 15.21 -5.87
N LYS A 950 27.62 15.59 -6.16
CA LYS A 950 26.68 16.14 -5.16
C LYS A 950 26.32 15.11 -4.09
N TRP A 951 25.98 13.88 -4.47
CA TRP A 951 25.70 12.81 -3.50
C TRP A 951 26.91 12.50 -2.63
N LYS A 952 28.11 12.46 -3.23
CA LYS A 952 29.34 12.20 -2.48
C LYS A 952 29.50 13.18 -1.32
N LYS A 953 29.22 14.47 -1.56
CA LYS A 953 29.29 15.50 -0.51
C LYS A 953 28.30 15.21 0.64
N ILE A 954 27.05 14.91 0.31
CA ILE A 954 26.00 14.64 1.31
C ILE A 954 26.34 13.37 2.12
N GLU A 955 26.70 12.29 1.45
CA GLU A 955 27.02 11.02 2.09
C GLU A 955 28.23 11.15 3.01
N TYR A 956 29.31 11.78 2.54
CA TYR A 956 30.51 11.99 3.36
C TYR A 956 30.22 12.87 4.58
N GLU A 957 29.40 13.91 4.44
CA GLU A 957 29.00 14.74 5.58
C GLU A 957 28.23 13.94 6.64
N LEU A 958 27.36 13.01 6.20
CA LEU A 958 26.61 12.13 7.11
C LEU A 958 27.53 11.14 7.83
N PHE A 959 28.41 10.47 7.08
CA PHE A 959 29.41 9.58 7.67
C PHE A 959 30.34 10.33 8.60
N GLU A 960 30.78 11.54 8.28
CA GLU A 960 31.62 12.38 9.14
C GLU A 960 30.91 12.76 10.45
N LYS A 961 29.61 13.06 10.40
CA LYS A 961 28.85 13.50 11.56
C LYS A 961 28.38 12.35 12.45
N ALA A 962 28.08 11.17 11.91
CA ALA A 962 27.65 10.00 12.68
C ALA A 962 28.80 9.40 13.52
N ASP A 963 28.47 8.69 14.60
CA ASP A 963 29.47 7.99 15.42
C ASP A 963 29.86 6.64 14.80
N VAL A 964 28.90 5.97 14.15
CA VAL A 964 29.08 4.69 13.47
C VAL A 964 28.43 4.74 12.09
N GLY A 965 29.16 4.26 11.08
CA GLY A 965 28.64 4.08 9.74
C GLY A 965 28.25 2.63 9.49
N HIS A 966 27.02 2.38 9.08
CA HIS A 966 26.59 1.07 8.59
C HIS A 966 26.44 1.11 7.08
N VAL A 967 26.91 0.06 6.42
CA VAL A 967 26.80 -0.16 4.98
C VAL A 967 26.46 -1.62 4.73
N VAL A 968 25.93 -1.89 3.54
CA VAL A 968 25.68 -3.26 3.09
C VAL A 968 26.73 -3.62 2.04
N GLY A 969 27.60 -4.59 2.37
CA GLY A 969 28.65 -5.09 1.47
C GLY A 969 30.06 -4.75 1.94
N SER A 970 30.98 -5.68 1.67
CA SER A 970 32.40 -5.52 2.01
C SER A 970 33.10 -4.42 1.20
N PHE A 971 32.67 -4.20 -0.05
CA PHE A 971 33.21 -3.17 -0.93
C PHE A 971 32.90 -1.76 -0.40
N GLU A 972 31.64 -1.48 -0.08
CA GLU A 972 31.20 -0.23 0.53
C GLU A 972 31.91 0.00 1.86
N GLN A 973 32.04 -1.06 2.68
CA GLN A 973 32.75 -0.99 3.96
C GLN A 973 34.20 -0.56 3.76
N GLN A 974 34.94 -1.23 2.89
CA GLN A 974 36.34 -0.90 2.62
C GLN A 974 36.47 0.56 2.17
N LYS A 975 35.67 0.97 1.20
CA LYS A 975 35.75 2.33 0.63
C LYS A 975 35.44 3.41 1.65
N MET A 976 34.42 3.20 2.49
CA MET A 976 34.07 4.16 3.54
C MET A 976 35.05 4.12 4.70
N GLN A 977 35.64 2.96 5.01
CA GLN A 977 36.70 2.83 6.03
C GLN A 977 37.99 3.52 5.58
N GLU A 978 38.36 3.47 4.29
CA GLU A 978 39.47 4.23 3.72
C GLU A 978 39.23 5.74 3.80
N ALA A 979 37.99 6.19 3.54
CA ALA A 979 37.60 7.59 3.65
C ALA A 979 37.56 8.11 5.10
N PHE A 980 37.24 7.23 6.07
CA PHE A 980 37.13 7.55 7.48
C PHE A 980 37.91 6.54 8.36
N PRO A 981 39.26 6.56 8.36
CA PRO A 981 40.09 5.52 8.99
C PRO A 981 39.85 5.34 10.48
N ASP A 982 39.55 6.43 11.20
CA ASP A 982 39.39 6.43 12.66
C ASP A 982 37.94 6.18 13.11
N LYS A 983 37.03 5.89 12.18
CA LYS A 983 35.60 5.69 12.46
C LYS A 983 35.22 4.22 12.28
N PRO A 984 34.38 3.64 13.17
CA PRO A 984 33.83 2.32 12.93
C PRO A 984 32.87 2.35 11.74
N ILE A 985 33.25 1.67 10.65
CA ILE A 985 32.36 1.34 9.54
C ILE A 985 32.06 -0.15 9.59
N ARG A 986 30.79 -0.53 9.75
CA ARG A 986 30.35 -1.92 9.85
C ARG A 986 29.62 -2.34 8.58
N ASN A 987 30.03 -3.48 8.05
CA ASN A 987 29.22 -4.24 7.11
C ASN A 987 28.13 -4.97 7.89
N ILE A 988 26.87 -4.69 7.57
CA ILE A 988 25.71 -5.32 8.20
C ILE A 988 24.95 -6.16 7.15
N PRO A 989 24.30 -7.27 7.55
CA PRO A 989 23.54 -8.10 6.63
C PRO A 989 22.41 -7.34 5.94
N LEU A 990 22.19 -7.55 4.64
CA LEU A 990 21.08 -6.93 3.92
C LEU A 990 19.71 -7.45 4.40
N TYR A 991 19.64 -8.77 4.57
CA TYR A 991 18.47 -9.49 5.07
C TYR A 991 18.85 -10.29 6.30
N ILE A 992 17.87 -10.52 7.15
CA ILE A 992 18.02 -11.20 8.43
C ILE A 992 17.02 -12.35 8.46
N TYR A 993 17.53 -13.57 8.37
CA TYR A 993 16.73 -14.80 8.42
C TYR A 993 16.85 -15.45 9.79
N GLU A 994 15.72 -15.91 10.31
CA GLU A 994 15.65 -16.58 11.62
C GLU A 994 15.76 -18.09 11.48
N ASP A 995 15.04 -18.63 10.50
CA ASP A 995 15.02 -20.04 10.19
C ASP A 995 15.42 -20.26 8.74
N ILE A 996 16.13 -21.36 8.48
CA ILE A 996 16.45 -21.78 7.11
C ILE A 996 15.45 -22.87 6.71
N PRO A 997 14.86 -22.80 5.50
CA PRO A 997 13.94 -23.81 5.01
C PRO A 997 14.57 -25.22 5.05
N LYS A 998 14.00 -26.16 5.82
CA LYS A 998 14.57 -27.52 5.95
C LYS A 998 14.03 -28.49 4.90
N ASP A 999 12.77 -28.34 4.52
CA ASP A 999 12.07 -29.26 3.62
C ASP A 999 12.27 -28.89 2.14
N ILE A 1000 13.52 -28.72 1.72
CA ILE A 1000 13.87 -28.37 0.33
C ILE A 1000 14.24 -29.65 -0.45
N ASN A 1001 13.61 -29.85 -1.61
CA ASN A 1001 13.85 -31.03 -2.44
C ASN A 1001 15.26 -31.00 -3.08
N LYS A 1002 16.21 -31.77 -2.54
CA LYS A 1002 17.60 -31.85 -3.06
C LYS A 1002 17.78 -32.85 -4.22
N ASP A 1003 16.70 -33.40 -4.76
CA ASP A 1003 16.72 -34.18 -5.98
C ASP A 1003 16.59 -33.26 -7.21
N PHE A 1004 17.71 -32.68 -7.64
CA PHE A 1004 17.74 -31.76 -8.77
C PHE A 1004 17.32 -32.39 -10.12
N ALA A 1005 17.24 -33.72 -10.23
CA ALA A 1005 16.70 -34.38 -11.42
C ALA A 1005 15.19 -34.14 -11.56
N SER A 1006 14.49 -34.01 -10.43
CA SER A 1006 13.04 -33.76 -10.38
C SER A 1006 12.65 -32.29 -10.58
N ARG A 1007 13.58 -31.36 -10.34
CA ARG A 1007 13.41 -29.92 -10.62
C ARG A 1007 13.64 -29.60 -12.09
N HIS A 1008 13.10 -28.51 -12.62
CA HIS A 1008 13.27 -28.11 -14.02
C HIS A 1008 13.36 -26.59 -14.14
N ASP A 1009 13.66 -26.07 -15.33
CA ASP A 1009 13.61 -24.65 -15.70
C ASP A 1009 14.57 -23.71 -14.95
N LEU A 1010 14.61 -22.47 -15.41
CA LEU A 1010 15.41 -21.37 -14.88
C LEU A 1010 14.52 -20.31 -14.22
N LEU A 1011 15.04 -19.63 -13.20
CA LEU A 1011 14.36 -18.54 -12.49
C LEU A 1011 15.16 -17.24 -12.51
N TYR A 1012 14.48 -16.11 -12.74
CA TYR A 1012 14.98 -14.76 -12.48
C TYR A 1012 13.97 -14.00 -11.62
N VAL A 1013 14.44 -13.35 -10.56
CA VAL A 1013 13.60 -12.52 -9.68
C VAL A 1013 14.18 -11.10 -9.62
N GLY A 1014 13.36 -10.10 -9.96
CA GLY A 1014 13.74 -8.69 -9.82
C GLY A 1014 12.66 -7.71 -10.27
N GLY A 1015 12.34 -6.72 -9.42
CA GLY A 1015 11.39 -5.66 -9.75
C GLY A 1015 11.86 -4.76 -10.89
N PHE A 1016 10.99 -4.51 -11.87
CA PHE A 1016 11.33 -3.79 -13.11
C PHE A 1016 11.19 -2.26 -13.01
N GLY A 1017 10.85 -1.75 -11.83
CA GLY A 1017 11.04 -0.33 -11.51
C GLY A 1017 12.51 0.09 -11.39
N HIS A 1018 13.44 -0.87 -11.39
CA HIS A 1018 14.88 -0.63 -11.31
C HIS A 1018 15.55 -0.94 -12.67
N PRO A 1019 16.08 0.06 -13.39
CA PRO A 1019 16.59 -0.12 -14.76
C PRO A 1019 17.63 -1.24 -14.97
N PRO A 1020 18.57 -1.51 -14.04
CA PRO A 1020 19.46 -2.67 -14.14
C PRO A 1020 18.77 -4.02 -14.31
N ASN A 1021 17.57 -4.19 -13.75
CA ASN A 1021 16.83 -5.45 -13.88
C ASN A 1021 16.22 -5.61 -15.27
N VAL A 1022 15.80 -4.50 -15.90
CA VAL A 1022 15.30 -4.49 -17.28
C VAL A 1022 16.44 -4.85 -18.24
N ASP A 1023 17.60 -4.22 -18.07
CA ASP A 1023 18.79 -4.50 -18.86
C ASP A 1023 19.23 -5.97 -18.79
N ALA A 1024 19.30 -6.52 -17.57
CA ALA A 1024 19.70 -7.91 -17.35
C ALA A 1024 18.79 -8.90 -18.06
N VAL A 1025 17.47 -8.70 -17.97
CA VAL A 1025 16.49 -9.58 -18.61
C VAL A 1025 16.56 -9.48 -20.14
N LEU A 1026 16.65 -8.26 -20.68
CA LEU A 1026 16.76 -8.05 -22.13
C LEU A 1026 18.04 -8.63 -22.70
N TRP A 1027 19.17 -8.46 -22.02
CA TRP A 1027 20.45 -9.01 -22.44
C TRP A 1027 20.44 -10.53 -22.41
N PHE A 1028 20.01 -11.13 -21.30
CA PHE A 1028 19.95 -12.59 -21.16
C PHE A 1028 19.02 -13.22 -22.20
N ALA A 1029 17.83 -12.64 -22.40
CA ALA A 1029 16.86 -13.14 -23.37
C ALA A 1029 17.38 -13.11 -24.82
N LYS A 1030 18.17 -12.10 -25.18
CA LYS A 1030 18.63 -11.88 -26.56
C LYS A 1030 19.94 -12.59 -26.88
N GLU A 1031 20.88 -12.62 -25.94
CA GLU A 1031 22.26 -13.04 -26.23
C GLU A 1031 22.65 -14.38 -25.59
N VAL A 1032 22.01 -14.77 -24.49
CA VAL A 1032 22.42 -15.93 -23.69
C VAL A 1032 21.41 -17.07 -23.83
N PHE A 1033 20.14 -16.82 -23.50
CA PHE A 1033 19.10 -17.85 -23.47
C PHE A 1033 18.90 -18.60 -24.79
N PRO A 1034 19.03 -17.96 -25.99
CA PRO A 1034 18.95 -18.70 -27.26
C PRO A 1034 20.00 -19.81 -27.37
N LYS A 1035 21.23 -19.58 -26.90
CA LYS A 1035 22.30 -20.60 -26.88
C LYS A 1035 21.99 -21.74 -25.91
N VAL A 1036 21.30 -21.43 -24.81
CA VAL A 1036 20.86 -22.44 -23.85
C VAL A 1036 19.77 -23.33 -24.46
N LEU A 1037 18.83 -22.74 -25.23
CA LEU A 1037 17.77 -23.47 -25.93
C LEU A 1037 18.30 -24.38 -27.05
N GLU A 1038 19.48 -24.13 -27.62
CA GLU A 1038 20.12 -25.04 -28.58
C GLU A 1038 20.36 -26.43 -27.97
N ARG A 1039 20.62 -26.50 -26.65
CA ARG A 1039 20.83 -27.75 -25.92
C ARG A 1039 19.58 -28.26 -25.20
N TYR A 1040 18.74 -27.35 -24.70
CA TYR A 1040 17.49 -27.68 -23.99
C TYR A 1040 16.28 -26.95 -24.63
N PRO A 1041 15.74 -27.46 -25.75
CA PRO A 1041 14.70 -26.75 -26.52
C PRO A 1041 13.40 -26.50 -25.76
N ASP A 1042 13.05 -27.37 -24.82
CA ASP A 1042 11.80 -27.31 -24.05
C ASP A 1042 11.95 -26.53 -22.73
N MET A 1043 13.14 -26.00 -22.43
CA MET A 1043 13.38 -25.31 -21.16
C MET A 1043 12.62 -23.99 -21.09
N LYS A 1044 12.00 -23.74 -19.94
CA LYS A 1044 11.37 -22.47 -19.62
C LYS A 1044 12.27 -21.62 -18.73
N TRP A 1045 12.11 -20.32 -18.86
CA TRP A 1045 12.72 -19.33 -17.99
C TRP A 1045 11.63 -18.45 -17.40
N HIS A 1046 11.45 -18.55 -16.09
CA HIS A 1046 10.48 -17.80 -15.31
C HIS A 1046 11.08 -16.46 -14.88
N VAL A 1047 10.42 -15.38 -15.25
CA VAL A 1047 10.83 -14.00 -14.99
C VAL A 1047 9.79 -13.37 -14.06
N VAL A 1048 10.17 -13.23 -12.79
CA VAL A 1048 9.30 -12.72 -11.72
C VAL A 1048 9.71 -11.30 -11.33
N GLY A 1049 8.72 -10.41 -11.22
CA GLY A 1049 8.91 -9.05 -10.76
C GLY A 1049 7.75 -8.12 -11.12
N GLY A 1050 7.34 -7.28 -10.17
CA GLY A 1050 6.34 -6.24 -10.42
C GLY A 1050 6.84 -5.16 -11.39
N LYS A 1051 5.87 -4.47 -12.03
CA LYS A 1051 6.10 -3.31 -12.92
C LYS A 1051 6.94 -3.62 -14.17
N ALA A 1052 6.82 -4.83 -14.74
CA ALA A 1052 7.50 -5.20 -15.98
C ALA A 1052 7.24 -4.17 -17.09
N THR A 1053 8.31 -3.69 -17.74
CA THR A 1053 8.20 -2.76 -18.88
C THR A 1053 7.58 -3.47 -20.08
N LEU A 1054 7.01 -2.72 -21.02
CA LEU A 1054 6.47 -3.28 -22.26
C LEU A 1054 7.52 -4.12 -23.02
N GLU A 1055 8.79 -3.71 -22.97
CA GLU A 1055 9.90 -4.43 -23.59
C GLU A 1055 10.15 -5.80 -22.94
N VAL A 1056 10.04 -5.90 -21.61
CA VAL A 1056 10.15 -7.17 -20.88
C VAL A 1056 8.92 -8.04 -21.12
N GLN A 1057 7.72 -7.46 -21.11
CA GLN A 1057 6.48 -8.18 -21.41
C GLN A 1057 6.49 -8.75 -22.84
N ALA A 1058 7.09 -8.03 -23.80
CA ALA A 1058 7.22 -8.47 -25.18
C ALA A 1058 8.15 -9.68 -25.38
N LEU A 1059 8.96 -10.05 -24.37
CA LEU A 1059 9.78 -11.26 -24.42
C LEU A 1059 8.96 -12.53 -24.16
N ALA A 1060 7.72 -12.41 -23.69
CA ALA A 1060 6.86 -13.55 -23.37
C ALA A 1060 6.74 -14.50 -24.58
N SER A 1061 7.06 -15.77 -24.34
CA SER A 1061 7.05 -16.81 -25.36
C SER A 1061 6.79 -18.17 -24.72
N HIS A 1062 6.81 -19.24 -25.52
CA HIS A 1062 6.69 -20.59 -24.97
C HIS A 1062 7.82 -20.94 -23.97
N ASN A 1063 9.02 -20.40 -24.18
CA ASN A 1063 10.20 -20.65 -23.35
C ASN A 1063 10.50 -19.52 -22.35
N ILE A 1064 9.86 -18.36 -22.44
CA ILE A 1064 10.06 -17.23 -21.51
C ILE A 1064 8.71 -16.88 -20.88
N ILE A 1065 8.56 -17.17 -19.59
CA ILE A 1065 7.33 -16.97 -18.83
C ILE A 1065 7.48 -15.71 -17.98
N ILE A 1066 6.69 -14.68 -18.28
CA ILE A 1066 6.66 -13.44 -17.50
C ILE A 1066 5.57 -13.55 -16.45
N GLU A 1067 5.94 -13.85 -15.20
CA GLU A 1067 5.01 -14.11 -14.09
C GLU A 1067 4.42 -12.81 -13.51
N GLY A 1068 5.13 -11.69 -13.65
CA GLY A 1068 4.74 -10.42 -13.01
C GLY A 1068 4.98 -10.41 -11.50
N PHE A 1069 4.13 -9.70 -10.75
CA PHE A 1069 4.20 -9.71 -9.28
C PHE A 1069 3.55 -10.98 -8.75
N LEU A 1070 4.28 -11.70 -7.89
CA LEU A 1070 3.78 -12.89 -7.19
C LEU A 1070 3.79 -12.63 -5.68
N PRO A 1071 2.77 -13.14 -4.95
CA PRO A 1071 2.85 -13.20 -3.49
C PRO A 1071 3.97 -14.17 -3.04
N ASP A 1072 4.42 -14.02 -1.80
CA ASP A 1072 5.60 -14.74 -1.26
C ASP A 1072 5.47 -16.27 -1.34
N ASP A 1073 4.26 -16.82 -1.13
CA ASP A 1073 3.99 -18.26 -1.20
C ASP A 1073 4.13 -18.82 -2.62
N ALA A 1074 3.64 -18.08 -3.62
CA ALA A 1074 3.79 -18.43 -5.03
C ALA A 1074 5.25 -18.29 -5.49
N LEU A 1075 5.96 -17.27 -5.02
CA LEU A 1075 7.39 -17.08 -5.29
C LEU A 1075 8.24 -18.18 -4.67
N GLU A 1076 7.97 -18.55 -3.41
CA GLU A 1076 8.65 -19.68 -2.74
C GLU A 1076 8.44 -20.99 -3.51
N LYS A 1077 7.24 -21.23 -4.04
CA LYS A 1077 6.97 -22.39 -4.88
C LYS A 1077 7.87 -22.45 -6.11
N LEU A 1078 8.06 -21.33 -6.82
CA LEU A 1078 8.97 -21.26 -7.96
C LEU A 1078 10.43 -21.54 -7.56
N TYR A 1079 10.90 -21.01 -6.43
CA TYR A 1079 12.24 -21.33 -5.92
C TYR A 1079 12.43 -22.83 -5.61
N ARG A 1080 11.36 -23.54 -5.25
CA ARG A 1080 11.38 -24.98 -4.96
C ARG A 1080 11.31 -25.86 -6.21
N GLU A 1081 10.59 -25.42 -7.24
CA GLU A 1081 10.40 -26.15 -8.50
C GLU A 1081 11.53 -25.90 -9.49
N CYS A 1082 12.03 -24.65 -9.56
CA CYS A 1082 13.10 -24.27 -10.48
C CYS A 1082 14.43 -24.95 -10.12
N ARG A 1083 15.15 -25.42 -11.15
CA ARG A 1083 16.44 -26.10 -10.94
C ARG A 1083 17.57 -25.13 -10.63
N MET A 1084 17.56 -23.95 -11.24
CA MET A 1084 18.64 -22.97 -11.13
C MET A 1084 18.12 -21.54 -11.27
N ALA A 1085 18.66 -20.62 -10.47
CA ALA A 1085 18.44 -19.19 -10.61
C ALA A 1085 19.55 -18.58 -11.47
N VAL A 1086 19.21 -17.56 -12.25
CA VAL A 1086 20.17 -16.80 -13.04
C VAL A 1086 20.02 -15.32 -12.73
N VAL A 1087 21.11 -14.64 -12.40
CA VAL A 1087 21.13 -13.20 -12.10
C VAL A 1087 22.16 -12.49 -12.99
N PRO A 1088 21.79 -12.09 -14.23
CA PRO A 1088 22.73 -11.62 -15.25
C PRO A 1088 22.86 -10.08 -15.27
N LEU A 1089 23.20 -9.46 -14.13
CA LEU A 1089 23.30 -7.99 -14.05
C LEU A 1089 24.57 -7.45 -14.72
N ARG A 1090 24.47 -6.40 -15.54
CA ARG A 1090 25.67 -5.77 -16.17
C ARG A 1090 26.14 -4.48 -15.49
N TYR A 1091 25.27 -3.83 -14.73
CA TYR A 1091 25.61 -2.64 -13.94
C TYR A 1091 24.73 -2.55 -12.68
N GLY A 1092 25.18 -1.77 -11.70
CA GLY A 1092 24.54 -1.62 -10.38
C GLY A 1092 25.57 -1.35 -9.27
N ALA A 1093 25.11 -1.24 -8.02
CA ALA A 1093 25.95 -1.09 -6.82
C ALA A 1093 25.33 -1.84 -5.63
N GLY A 1094 26.12 -2.20 -4.62
CA GLY A 1094 25.68 -2.86 -3.38
C GLY A 1094 25.36 -4.36 -3.50
N VAL A 1095 25.12 -5.00 -2.35
CA VAL A 1095 24.67 -6.41 -2.28
C VAL A 1095 23.29 -6.57 -2.91
N LYS A 1096 23.09 -7.61 -3.72
CA LYS A 1096 21.82 -7.87 -4.40
C LYS A 1096 20.97 -8.85 -3.60
N GLY A 1097 19.82 -8.39 -3.11
CA GLY A 1097 18.87 -9.21 -2.36
C GLY A 1097 18.51 -10.53 -3.05
N LYS A 1098 18.32 -10.52 -4.37
CA LYS A 1098 18.03 -11.72 -5.19
C LYS A 1098 19.10 -12.81 -5.16
N VAL A 1099 20.36 -12.45 -4.94
CA VAL A 1099 21.46 -13.43 -4.79
C VAL A 1099 21.39 -14.09 -3.42
N VAL A 1100 21.14 -13.28 -2.38
CA VAL A 1100 20.96 -13.76 -1.01
C VAL A 1100 19.70 -14.64 -0.91
N GLU A 1101 18.58 -14.24 -1.52
CA GLU A 1101 17.34 -15.02 -1.56
C GLU A 1101 17.52 -16.37 -2.28
N SER A 1102 18.33 -16.41 -3.35
CA SER A 1102 18.65 -17.66 -4.04
C SER A 1102 19.38 -18.64 -3.11
N ALA A 1103 20.35 -18.16 -2.31
CA ALA A 1103 21.02 -18.98 -1.31
C ALA A 1103 20.07 -19.42 -0.18
N TYR A 1104 19.19 -18.53 0.29
CA TYR A 1104 18.18 -18.81 1.32
C TYR A 1104 17.20 -19.92 0.93
N TYR A 1105 16.67 -19.87 -0.29
CA TYR A 1105 15.82 -20.95 -0.83
C TYR A 1105 16.62 -22.12 -1.41
N GLN A 1106 17.95 -22.07 -1.30
CA GLN A 1106 18.88 -23.14 -1.65
C GLN A 1106 18.79 -23.55 -3.13
N ILE A 1107 18.54 -22.58 -4.00
CA ILE A 1107 18.59 -22.76 -5.45
C ILE A 1107 20.01 -22.44 -5.95
N PRO A 1108 20.65 -23.33 -6.72
CA PRO A 1108 21.94 -23.05 -7.35
C PRO A 1108 21.87 -21.79 -8.23
N LEU A 1109 22.92 -20.98 -8.21
CA LEU A 1109 22.94 -19.67 -8.85
C LEU A 1109 24.04 -19.53 -9.90
N VAL A 1110 23.69 -19.00 -11.07
CA VAL A 1110 24.65 -18.45 -12.04
C VAL A 1110 24.45 -16.94 -12.13
N THR A 1111 25.52 -16.17 -12.03
CA THR A 1111 25.45 -14.71 -11.99
C THR A 1111 26.67 -14.06 -12.67
N THR A 1112 26.67 -12.74 -12.75
CA THR A 1112 27.78 -11.92 -13.24
C THR A 1112 28.58 -11.36 -12.06
N SER A 1113 29.76 -10.79 -12.33
CA SER A 1113 30.58 -10.14 -11.31
C SER A 1113 29.86 -9.00 -10.59
N ILE A 1114 28.95 -8.31 -11.29
CA ILE A 1114 28.09 -7.26 -10.73
C ILE A 1114 26.95 -7.84 -9.89
N GLY A 1115 26.43 -9.02 -10.24
CA GLY A 1115 25.45 -9.71 -9.41
C GLY A 1115 26.05 -10.22 -8.10
N ALA A 1116 27.29 -10.72 -8.14
CA ALA A 1116 28.05 -11.19 -6.98
C ALA A 1116 28.70 -10.07 -6.15
N GLU A 1117 28.55 -8.80 -6.53
CA GLU A 1117 29.20 -7.67 -5.86
C GLU A 1117 28.78 -7.54 -4.38
N GLY A 1118 29.75 -7.20 -3.53
CA GLY A 1118 29.55 -7.04 -2.08
C GLY A 1118 29.52 -8.36 -1.32
N LEU A 1119 29.59 -9.50 -2.03
CA LEU A 1119 29.73 -10.86 -1.49
C LEU A 1119 31.15 -11.39 -1.78
N SER A 1120 31.60 -12.39 -1.02
CA SER A 1120 32.89 -13.03 -1.30
C SER A 1120 32.83 -13.80 -2.63
N ARG A 1121 33.84 -13.64 -3.49
CA ARG A 1121 33.93 -14.39 -4.76
C ARG A 1121 34.33 -15.85 -4.56
N ASP A 1122 34.80 -16.20 -3.36
CA ASP A 1122 35.21 -17.55 -3.01
C ASP A 1122 34.03 -18.44 -2.55
N GLU A 1123 32.80 -17.90 -2.54
CA GLU A 1123 31.60 -18.63 -2.16
C GLU A 1123 31.20 -19.67 -3.22
N VAL A 1124 31.14 -20.94 -2.80
CA VAL A 1124 30.99 -22.09 -3.70
C VAL A 1124 29.54 -22.27 -4.21
N PHE A 1125 28.56 -21.53 -3.67
CA PHE A 1125 27.15 -21.66 -4.03
C PHE A 1125 26.75 -20.97 -5.35
N MET A 1126 27.62 -20.15 -5.93
CA MET A 1126 27.37 -19.42 -7.17
C MET A 1126 28.49 -19.59 -8.20
N VAL A 1127 28.15 -19.53 -9.48
CA VAL A 1127 29.12 -19.45 -10.58
C VAL A 1127 29.04 -18.07 -11.22
N VAL A 1128 30.19 -17.43 -11.41
CA VAL A 1128 30.31 -16.03 -11.83
C VAL A 1128 30.92 -15.97 -13.24
N GLU A 1129 30.16 -15.49 -14.21
CA GLU A 1129 30.59 -15.29 -15.59
C GLU A 1129 30.05 -13.97 -16.15
N ASP A 1130 30.90 -13.14 -16.75
CA ASP A 1130 30.50 -11.83 -17.30
C ASP A 1130 30.19 -11.87 -18.80
N GLU A 1131 30.77 -12.83 -19.52
CA GLU A 1131 30.61 -12.98 -20.97
C GLU A 1131 29.41 -13.88 -21.28
N GLY A 1132 28.50 -13.43 -22.14
CA GLY A 1132 27.24 -14.14 -22.40
C GLY A 1132 27.42 -15.57 -22.94
N GLU A 1133 28.47 -15.81 -23.71
CA GLU A 1133 28.80 -17.15 -24.22
C GLU A 1133 29.25 -18.10 -23.11
N LYS A 1134 30.19 -17.66 -22.26
CA LYS A 1134 30.65 -18.43 -21.11
C LYS A 1134 29.53 -18.64 -20.08
N LEU A 1135 28.65 -17.66 -19.90
CA LEU A 1135 27.51 -17.77 -19.01
C LEU A 1135 26.50 -18.82 -19.52
N ALA A 1136 26.25 -18.89 -20.83
CA ALA A 1136 25.43 -19.95 -21.42
C ALA A 1136 26.10 -21.34 -21.28
N GLU A 1137 27.41 -21.44 -21.51
CA GLU A 1137 28.18 -22.67 -21.30
C GLU A 1137 28.14 -23.14 -19.85
N ALA A 1138 28.28 -22.22 -18.89
CA ALA A 1138 28.18 -22.51 -17.47
C ALA A 1138 26.80 -23.04 -17.08
N ILE A 1139 25.71 -22.40 -17.54
CA ILE A 1139 24.34 -22.88 -17.34
C ILE A 1139 24.20 -24.30 -17.90
N CYS A 1140 24.57 -24.50 -19.16
CA CYS A 1140 24.42 -25.79 -19.84
C CYS A 1140 25.26 -26.91 -19.20
N GLY A 1141 26.47 -26.59 -18.74
CA GLY A 1141 27.37 -27.52 -18.07
C GLY A 1141 26.89 -27.92 -16.68
N LEU A 1142 26.28 -27.00 -15.94
CA LEU A 1142 25.76 -27.26 -14.59
C LEU A 1142 24.38 -27.95 -14.59
N TYR A 1143 23.54 -27.70 -15.59
CA TYR A 1143 22.11 -28.08 -15.55
C TYR A 1143 21.84 -29.58 -15.39
N GLU A 1144 22.77 -30.44 -15.79
CA GLU A 1144 22.71 -31.91 -15.62
C GLU A 1144 23.74 -32.44 -14.60
N ASP A 1145 24.60 -31.59 -14.03
CA ASP A 1145 25.54 -31.96 -12.98
C ASP A 1145 24.85 -31.91 -11.61
N TYR A 1146 23.94 -32.86 -11.37
CA TYR A 1146 23.16 -32.94 -10.13
C TYR A 1146 24.00 -33.00 -8.85
N PRO A 1147 25.14 -33.74 -8.80
CA PRO A 1147 26.05 -33.68 -7.65
C PRO A 1147 26.56 -32.26 -7.38
N ARG A 1148 26.98 -31.53 -8.41
CA ARG A 1148 27.45 -30.15 -8.27
C ARG A 1148 26.34 -29.19 -7.85
N LEU A 1149 25.14 -29.32 -8.42
CA LEU A 1149 23.97 -28.52 -8.02
C LEU A 1149 23.60 -28.75 -6.56
N ARG A 1150 23.68 -30.00 -6.07
CA ARG A 1150 23.47 -30.32 -4.65
C ARG A 1150 24.52 -29.67 -3.76
N GLU A 1151 25.79 -29.77 -4.14
CA GLU A 1151 26.88 -29.11 -3.42
C GLU A 1151 26.65 -27.59 -3.34
N MET A 1152 26.33 -26.93 -4.46
CA MET A 1152 26.03 -25.49 -4.47
C MET A 1152 24.84 -25.14 -3.57
N SER A 1153 23.80 -25.97 -3.57
CA SER A 1153 22.62 -25.80 -2.72
C SER A 1153 22.95 -25.91 -1.22
N ASP A 1154 23.84 -26.84 -0.83
CA ASP A 1154 24.28 -27.03 0.55
C ASP A 1154 25.27 -25.93 0.99
N GLU A 1155 26.09 -25.42 0.08
CA GLU A 1155 26.92 -24.24 0.31
C GLU A 1155 26.08 -22.97 0.48
N GLY A 1156 24.96 -22.84 -0.23
CA GLY A 1156 24.00 -21.75 -0.03
C GLY A 1156 23.44 -21.70 1.40
N VAL A 1157 23.16 -22.86 1.99
CA VAL A 1157 22.76 -22.96 3.41
C VAL A 1157 23.85 -22.40 4.31
N ARG A 1158 25.10 -22.88 4.16
CA ARG A 1158 26.24 -22.43 4.97
C ARG A 1158 26.49 -20.93 4.84
N PHE A 1159 26.35 -20.40 3.63
CA PHE A 1159 26.48 -18.97 3.36
C PHE A 1159 25.46 -18.14 4.16
N ILE A 1160 24.19 -18.57 4.17
CA ILE A 1160 23.15 -17.90 4.97
C ILE A 1160 23.43 -18.03 6.47
N GLU A 1161 23.76 -19.23 6.95
CA GLU A 1161 24.10 -19.49 8.36
C GLU A 1161 25.22 -18.57 8.87
N ASN A 1162 26.23 -18.35 8.04
CA ASN A 1162 27.42 -17.58 8.39
C ASN A 1162 27.23 -16.06 8.31
N HIS A 1163 26.31 -15.56 7.48
CA HIS A 1163 26.29 -14.13 7.11
C HIS A 1163 24.94 -13.42 7.23
N PHE A 1164 23.81 -14.13 7.15
CA PHE A 1164 22.48 -13.51 7.02
C PHE A 1164 21.50 -13.99 8.10
N THR A 1165 22.01 -14.48 9.23
CA THR A 1165 21.18 -14.89 10.37
C THR A 1165 20.93 -13.75 11.36
N LEU A 1166 19.87 -13.87 12.16
CA LEU A 1166 19.62 -12.97 13.29
C LEU A 1166 20.82 -12.91 14.25
N ALA A 1167 21.45 -14.05 14.53
CA ALA A 1167 22.62 -14.14 15.39
C ALA A 1167 23.80 -13.31 14.85
N GLU A 1168 24.03 -13.34 13.54
CA GLU A 1168 25.10 -12.56 12.91
C GLU A 1168 24.79 -11.06 12.88
N ALA A 1169 23.54 -10.69 12.54
CA ALA A 1169 23.11 -9.30 12.61
C ALA A 1169 23.28 -8.74 14.04
N GLU A 1170 22.83 -9.48 15.06
CA GLU A 1170 23.04 -9.10 16.46
C GLU A 1170 24.52 -9.02 16.83
N ARG A 1171 25.35 -9.95 16.37
CA ARG A 1171 26.80 -9.95 16.64
C ARG A 1171 27.45 -8.66 16.18
N VAL A 1172 27.10 -8.18 14.98
CA VAL A 1172 27.64 -6.93 14.43
C VAL A 1172 27.07 -5.72 15.18
N LEU A 1173 25.76 -5.67 15.42
CA LEU A 1173 25.12 -4.56 16.13
C LEU A 1173 25.69 -4.39 17.56
N ARG A 1174 25.89 -5.50 18.29
CA ARG A 1174 26.45 -5.52 19.66
C ARG A 1174 27.90 -5.02 19.76
N LEU A 1175 28.61 -4.83 18.64
CA LEU A 1175 29.91 -4.15 18.66
C LEU A 1175 29.78 -2.68 19.05
N ASP A 1176 28.61 -2.09 18.81
CA ASP A 1176 28.39 -0.66 18.92
C ASP A 1176 27.23 -0.26 19.83
N VAL A 1177 26.38 -1.22 20.23
CA VAL A 1177 25.30 -1.02 21.20
C VAL A 1177 25.43 -1.93 22.41
N VAL A 1178 25.02 -1.43 23.57
CA VAL A 1178 24.86 -2.16 24.84
C VAL A 1178 23.37 -2.15 25.20
N ILE A 1179 22.85 -3.32 25.60
CA ILE A 1179 21.46 -3.57 26.00
C ILE A 1179 21.35 -3.49 27.51
#